data_AF-A0A2V8EAB4-F1
#
_entry.id   AF-A0A2V8EAB4-F1
#
_cell.length_a   1.000
_cell.length_b   1.000
_cell.length_c   1.000
_cell.angle_alpha   90.00
_cell.angle_beta   90.00
_cell.angle_gamma   90.00
#
_symmetry.space_group_name_H-M   'P 1'
#
loop_
_entity.id
_entity.type
_entity.pdbx_description
1 polymer ?
#
loop_
_entity_poly.entity_id
_entity_poly.type
_entity_poly.pdbx_seq_one_letter_code
_entity_poly.pdbx_strand_id
1 'polypeptide(L)'
;MVSAPPLRIVFFGTPEFAVPTLDALLRSRHQLVGVVTQPDRPRGRGHKTSYAPVKARAVDAALPVLQPDRLKDDAFLAALAAMQTDLGVVAAYGRILTDAVLAAPRLGMINVHASLLPQYRGAAPVHRAIMNGERETGVTIMRVVKALDAGPMLAETRRPIDPDETSEEVERDLARDGAALAAAAVDDIAAGRARETPQDDAAATYAPRLTKADGAIDWSWPGRRRGARHRDRGKGRRSRRRRRHRALARGRSPGGGETADDGARVSGGPSRRAGRSPDGGAMIAPARVAAYEILSAVSGGSADLPAAIAVARGGLRDDRDRALAAEIAAGVQRWRAALDHVIVAFAKRPLARLDTQVVEILRLSVYQLLHLTRVPASAVVDDAVNLARRAGKASAAGFVNAVLREVSRKRGALPLPPRPADAGSRAAALEYLSVTLSHPRWLASRWYDRLGFDVAEAWMHFNNTPGALTLRANRFAATRDELADRLRALEIETHPGRFAPDALIVDEGHPLRLDDHDRAFFVQDEASQLVTLLAGNPPPPRVLDACAAPGGKTTAIAAAMQGAGLLVATDVRDRRIDLLRRTVAHSGAPNVRIVQADARVPLPFSTAFDCVLVDAPCSGLGTLRRDPDIRWRRLESDLAPLAAAELTMLQRAADAVAPGGRLVYATCSSEPEENEQIADAFAAAAPSFEPVSAAVANPQLHEMLVDARGHFRTEPHLHGLEAFFAAVFVRRG
;
A
#
# COMPACT_ATOMS: atom_id res chain seq x y z
N MET A 1 46.55 -21.35 2.10
CA MET A 1 45.51 -22.14 2.79
C MET A 1 44.59 -22.73 1.74
N VAL A 2 44.53 -24.05 1.63
CA VAL A 2 43.60 -24.72 0.70
C VAL A 2 42.19 -24.50 1.23
N SER A 3 41.35 -23.79 0.47
CA SER A 3 39.92 -23.62 0.80
C SER A 3 39.27 -25.01 0.86
N ALA A 4 38.58 -25.32 1.97
CA ALA A 4 37.82 -26.57 2.10
C ALA A 4 36.86 -26.75 0.90
N PRO A 5 36.59 -27.98 0.43
CA PRO A 5 35.72 -28.21 -0.72
C PRO A 5 34.29 -27.69 -0.48
N PRO A 6 33.58 -27.27 -1.54
CA PRO A 6 32.20 -26.81 -1.41
C PRO A 6 31.27 -27.96 -1.03
N LEU A 7 30.44 -27.76 -0.01
CA LEU A 7 29.40 -28.71 0.41
C LEU A 7 28.25 -28.80 -0.61
N ARG A 8 27.66 -29.99 -0.71
CA ARG A 8 26.37 -30.24 -1.38
C ARG A 8 25.24 -30.06 -0.38
N ILE A 9 24.36 -29.10 -0.63
CA ILE A 9 23.33 -28.65 0.33
C ILE A 9 21.94 -28.95 -0.21
N VAL A 10 21.11 -29.56 0.64
CA VAL A 10 19.66 -29.63 0.43
C VAL A 10 18.96 -28.65 1.37
N PHE A 11 18.06 -27.84 0.82
CA PHE A 11 17.35 -26.82 1.58
C PHE A 11 15.91 -27.22 1.88
N PHE A 12 15.49 -27.13 3.13
CA PHE A 12 14.14 -27.41 3.59
C PHE A 12 13.45 -26.11 4.03
N GLY A 13 12.41 -25.68 3.31
CA GLY A 13 11.69 -24.46 3.65
C GLY A 13 10.37 -24.33 2.91
N THR A 14 9.49 -23.43 3.37
CA THR A 14 8.17 -23.24 2.73
C THR A 14 7.67 -21.79 2.74
N PRO A 15 7.67 -21.04 3.84
CA PRO A 15 7.15 -19.67 3.88
C PRO A 15 8.19 -18.66 3.38
N GLU A 16 7.75 -17.40 3.23
CA GLU A 16 8.58 -16.27 2.79
C GLU A 16 9.81 -16.03 3.68
N PHE A 17 9.69 -16.30 4.99
CA PHE A 17 10.80 -16.23 5.96
C PHE A 17 12.04 -17.04 5.53
N ALA A 18 11.85 -18.15 4.81
CA ALA A 18 12.92 -19.06 4.41
C ALA A 18 13.64 -18.63 3.11
N VAL A 19 13.04 -17.73 2.32
CA VAL A 19 13.56 -17.33 1.00
C VAL A 19 14.93 -16.63 1.10
N PRO A 20 15.17 -15.69 2.04
CA PRO A 20 16.49 -15.06 2.17
C PRO A 20 17.61 -16.06 2.46
N THR A 21 17.35 -17.10 3.26
CA THR A 21 18.34 -18.15 3.53
C THR A 21 18.65 -18.95 2.28
N LEU A 22 17.64 -19.32 1.49
CA LEU A 22 17.85 -19.97 0.19
C LEU A 22 18.70 -19.09 -0.74
N ASP A 23 18.42 -17.78 -0.81
CA ASP A 23 19.18 -16.83 -1.64
C ASP A 23 20.63 -16.62 -1.15
N ALA A 24 20.86 -16.68 0.15
CA ALA A 24 22.21 -16.61 0.70
C ALA A 24 23.02 -17.85 0.33
N LEU A 25 22.41 -19.04 0.43
CA LEU A 25 23.04 -20.29 0.04
C LEU A 25 23.27 -20.38 -1.47
N LEU A 26 22.34 -19.89 -2.31
CA LEU A 26 22.50 -19.80 -3.77
C LEU A 26 23.68 -18.93 -4.20
N ARG A 27 23.99 -17.89 -3.42
CA ARG A 27 25.14 -16.99 -3.66
C ARG A 27 26.41 -17.45 -2.96
N SER A 28 26.35 -18.49 -2.15
CA SER A 28 27.51 -19.03 -1.46
C SER A 28 28.38 -19.84 -2.43
N ARG A 29 29.59 -20.20 -1.99
CA ARG A 29 30.46 -21.13 -2.74
C ARG A 29 29.96 -22.57 -2.77
N HIS A 30 28.91 -22.89 -2.00
CA HIS A 30 28.37 -24.23 -1.85
C HIS A 30 27.36 -24.56 -2.96
N GLN A 31 27.18 -25.85 -3.22
CA GLN A 31 26.28 -26.32 -4.25
C GLN A 31 24.91 -26.64 -3.64
N LEU A 32 23.88 -25.86 -3.96
CA LEU A 32 22.50 -26.26 -3.70
C LEU A 32 22.06 -27.33 -4.71
N VAL A 33 21.79 -28.54 -4.21
CA VAL A 33 21.45 -29.71 -5.05
C VAL A 33 19.95 -29.96 -5.13
N GLY A 34 19.17 -29.32 -4.27
CA GLY A 34 17.71 -29.43 -4.29
C GLY A 34 17.03 -28.68 -3.15
N VAL A 35 15.73 -28.51 -3.29
CA VAL A 35 14.84 -27.87 -2.33
C VAL A 35 13.70 -28.81 -1.97
N VAL A 36 13.44 -28.96 -0.68
CA VAL A 36 12.28 -29.67 -0.15
C VAL A 36 11.32 -28.66 0.46
N THR A 37 10.10 -28.62 -0.07
CA THR A 37 9.03 -27.72 0.39
C THR A 37 7.76 -28.52 0.64
N GLN A 38 6.89 -28.06 1.55
CA GLN A 38 5.59 -28.72 1.69
C GLN A 38 4.82 -28.67 0.36
N PRO A 39 3.92 -29.65 0.10
CA PRO A 39 3.00 -29.61 -1.03
C PRO A 39 2.25 -28.28 -1.10
N ASP A 40 2.02 -27.80 -2.33
CA ASP A 40 1.30 -26.55 -2.55
C ASP A 40 -0.11 -26.68 -1.98
N ARG A 41 -0.38 -25.91 -0.93
CA ARG A 41 -1.72 -25.81 -0.35
C ARG A 41 -2.32 -24.48 -0.74
N PRO A 42 -3.65 -24.41 -0.94
CA PRO A 42 -4.32 -23.13 -1.16
C PRO A 42 -3.96 -22.14 -0.05
N ARG A 43 -3.32 -21.01 -0.39
CA ARG A 43 -2.87 -19.99 0.57
C ARG A 43 -3.49 -18.63 0.24
N GLY A 44 -3.80 -17.85 1.28
CA GLY A 44 -4.39 -16.50 1.14
C GLY A 44 -5.92 -16.49 1.03
N ARG A 45 -6.54 -15.29 1.10
CA ARG A 45 -7.97 -15.14 0.84
C ARG A 45 -8.23 -15.40 -0.65
N GLY A 46 -8.79 -16.58 -0.92
CA GLY A 46 -9.23 -16.97 -2.25
C GLY A 46 -8.44 -18.10 -2.86
N HIS A 47 -7.86 -19.01 -2.08
CA HIS A 47 -7.51 -20.39 -2.48
C HIS A 47 -6.92 -20.58 -3.90
N LYS A 48 -6.15 -19.61 -4.42
CA LYS A 48 -5.38 -19.77 -5.65
C LYS A 48 -4.20 -20.69 -5.29
N THR A 49 -3.99 -21.74 -6.07
CA THR A 49 -2.80 -22.59 -5.96
C THR A 49 -1.63 -21.81 -6.58
N SER A 50 -0.98 -20.96 -5.80
CA SER A 50 0.34 -20.41 -6.14
C SER A 50 1.41 -21.29 -5.50
N TYR A 51 2.58 -21.38 -6.14
CA TYR A 51 3.74 -22.01 -5.52
C TYR A 51 4.00 -21.41 -4.13
N ALA A 52 4.37 -22.25 -3.17
CA ALA A 52 4.93 -21.74 -1.92
C ALA A 52 6.14 -20.82 -2.23
N PRO A 53 6.39 -19.74 -1.46
CA PRO A 53 7.47 -18.79 -1.75
C PRO A 53 8.84 -19.44 -2.03
N VAL A 54 9.21 -20.46 -1.25
CA VAL A 54 10.44 -21.23 -1.46
C VAL A 54 10.41 -22.02 -2.77
N LYS A 55 9.27 -22.62 -3.13
CA LYS A 55 9.11 -23.30 -4.43
C LYS A 55 9.25 -22.33 -5.60
N ALA A 56 8.56 -21.19 -5.54
CA ALA A 56 8.66 -20.16 -6.57
C ALA A 56 10.12 -19.78 -6.81
N ARG A 57 10.84 -19.48 -5.72
CA ARG A 57 12.25 -19.10 -5.81
C ARG A 57 13.15 -20.23 -6.32
N ALA A 58 12.90 -21.48 -5.90
CA ALA A 58 13.65 -22.64 -6.35
C ALA A 58 13.46 -22.90 -7.85
N VAL A 59 12.23 -22.76 -8.36
CA VAL A 59 11.91 -22.85 -9.79
C VAL A 59 12.64 -21.76 -10.58
N ASP A 60 12.62 -20.51 -10.09
CA ASP A 60 13.35 -19.40 -10.72
C ASP A 60 14.87 -19.62 -10.75
N ALA A 61 15.40 -20.36 -9.77
CA ALA A 61 16.81 -20.75 -9.71
C ALA A 61 17.12 -22.07 -10.42
N ALA A 62 16.14 -22.68 -11.11
CA ALA A 62 16.25 -23.98 -11.77
C ALA A 62 16.74 -25.12 -10.85
N LEU A 63 16.38 -25.08 -9.56
CA LEU A 63 16.72 -26.13 -8.60
C LEU A 63 15.68 -27.26 -8.63
N PRO A 64 16.10 -28.52 -8.46
CA PRO A 64 15.17 -29.63 -8.23
C PRO A 64 14.30 -29.37 -6.99
N VAL A 65 12.98 -29.57 -7.12
CA VAL A 65 12.02 -29.37 -6.03
C VAL A 65 11.35 -30.69 -5.67
N LEU A 66 11.44 -31.09 -4.40
CA LEU A 66 10.69 -32.21 -3.82
C LEU A 66 9.55 -31.69 -2.94
N GLN A 67 8.36 -32.26 -3.12
CA GLN A 67 7.16 -31.93 -2.33
C GLN A 67 6.48 -33.19 -1.78
N PRO A 68 7.11 -33.90 -0.83
CA PRO A 68 6.54 -35.13 -0.29
C PRO A 68 5.24 -34.88 0.47
N ASP A 69 4.23 -35.70 0.20
CA ASP A 69 3.02 -35.72 1.02
C ASP A 69 3.34 -36.23 2.43
N ARG A 70 4.19 -37.25 2.56
CA ARG A 70 4.72 -37.73 3.84
C ARG A 70 6.25 -37.90 3.78
N LEU A 71 6.93 -37.52 4.85
CA LEU A 71 8.40 -37.63 4.96
C LEU A 71 8.91 -39.07 5.13
N LYS A 72 8.01 -40.06 5.14
CA LYS A 72 8.33 -41.49 5.20
C LYS A 72 8.15 -42.19 3.85
N ASP A 73 7.76 -41.46 2.80
CA ASP A 73 7.49 -42.06 1.50
C ASP A 73 8.82 -42.55 0.88
N ASP A 74 8.92 -43.84 0.54
CA ASP A 74 10.16 -44.46 0.06
C ASP A 74 10.71 -43.78 -1.20
N ALA A 75 9.82 -43.34 -2.11
CA ALA A 75 10.20 -42.60 -3.31
C ALA A 75 10.86 -41.25 -2.97
N PHE A 76 10.40 -40.57 -1.92
CA PHE A 76 11.00 -39.33 -1.45
C PHE A 76 12.36 -39.59 -0.79
N LEU A 77 12.45 -40.61 0.06
CA LEU A 77 13.72 -40.98 0.71
C LEU A 77 14.77 -41.40 -0.31
N ALA A 78 14.39 -42.16 -1.35
CA ALA A 78 15.27 -42.52 -2.45
C ALA A 78 15.72 -41.29 -3.25
N ALA A 79 14.80 -40.36 -3.57
CA ALA A 79 15.15 -39.12 -4.27
C ALA A 79 16.08 -38.22 -3.43
N LEU A 80 15.85 -38.13 -2.12
CA LEU A 80 16.71 -37.37 -1.20
C LEU A 80 18.10 -38.00 -1.08
N ALA A 81 18.18 -39.33 -0.97
CA ALA A 81 19.45 -40.06 -0.91
C ALA A 81 20.25 -39.90 -2.22
N ALA A 82 19.57 -39.93 -3.38
CA ALA A 82 20.19 -39.74 -4.69
C ALA A 82 20.84 -38.36 -4.87
N MET A 83 20.44 -37.35 -4.08
CA MET A 83 21.08 -36.02 -4.10
C MET A 83 22.49 -36.02 -3.49
N GLN A 84 22.90 -37.08 -2.77
CA GLN A 84 24.23 -37.21 -2.14
C GLN A 84 24.62 -35.93 -1.37
N THR A 85 23.79 -35.55 -0.41
CA THR A 85 23.91 -34.29 0.31
C THR A 85 24.95 -34.36 1.42
N ASP A 86 25.79 -33.35 1.54
CA ASP A 86 26.67 -33.19 2.69
C ASP A 86 25.93 -32.59 3.89
N LEU A 87 25.13 -31.55 3.68
CA LEU A 87 24.48 -30.81 4.76
C LEU A 87 23.03 -30.47 4.41
N GLY A 88 22.12 -30.64 5.37
CA GLY A 88 20.76 -30.12 5.28
C GLY A 88 20.61 -28.78 5.98
N VAL A 89 19.99 -27.79 5.32
CA VAL A 89 19.64 -26.51 5.95
C VAL A 89 18.12 -26.37 6.00
N VAL A 90 17.59 -26.20 7.20
CA VAL A 90 16.16 -26.06 7.47
C VAL A 90 15.84 -24.62 7.85
N ALA A 91 14.79 -24.06 7.27
CA ALA A 91 14.23 -22.78 7.69
C ALA A 91 12.72 -22.83 7.53
N ALA A 92 12.00 -22.79 8.66
CA ALA A 92 10.54 -22.74 8.70
C ALA A 92 9.82 -23.78 7.81
N TYR A 93 10.34 -25.01 7.75
CA TYR A 93 9.73 -26.08 6.95
C TYR A 93 8.34 -26.50 7.46
N GLY A 94 8.10 -26.44 8.77
CA GLY A 94 6.77 -26.59 9.37
C GLY A 94 6.25 -28.04 9.44
N ARG A 95 7.14 -29.04 9.36
CA ARG A 95 6.88 -30.46 9.66
C ARG A 95 8.06 -31.01 10.46
N ILE A 96 7.77 -31.97 11.34
CA ILE A 96 8.79 -32.71 12.09
C ILE A 96 9.54 -33.63 11.12
N LEU A 97 10.87 -33.53 11.07
CA LEU A 97 11.71 -34.37 10.23
C LEU A 97 11.84 -35.78 10.84
N THR A 98 11.78 -36.80 10.00
CA THR A 98 11.93 -38.20 10.42
C THR A 98 13.42 -38.55 10.58
N ASP A 99 13.72 -39.58 11.38
CA ASP A 99 15.11 -40.03 11.60
C ASP A 99 15.83 -40.34 10.27
N ALA A 100 15.11 -40.92 9.30
CA ALA A 100 15.64 -41.19 7.95
C ALA A 100 16.01 -39.91 7.17
N VAL A 101 15.24 -38.82 7.32
CA VAL A 101 15.55 -37.54 6.68
C VAL A 101 16.71 -36.84 7.39
N LEU A 102 16.75 -36.90 8.72
CA LEU A 102 17.83 -36.32 9.52
C LEU A 102 19.19 -36.99 9.24
N ALA A 103 19.18 -38.30 8.98
CA ALA A 103 20.37 -39.08 8.66
C ALA A 103 20.81 -38.97 7.19
N ALA A 104 20.00 -38.38 6.30
CA ALA A 104 20.31 -38.36 4.87
C ALA A 104 21.55 -37.50 4.53
N PRO A 105 21.76 -36.31 5.12
CA PRO A 105 22.99 -35.56 4.89
C PRO A 105 24.13 -36.03 5.80
N ARG A 106 25.33 -36.24 5.22
CA ARG A 106 26.51 -36.78 5.92
C ARG A 106 26.93 -35.99 7.16
N LEU A 107 26.81 -34.67 7.13
CA LEU A 107 27.15 -33.73 8.21
C LEU A 107 25.93 -33.33 9.04
N GLY A 108 24.80 -34.04 8.88
CA GLY A 108 23.54 -33.77 9.56
C GLY A 108 22.80 -32.54 9.02
N MET A 109 21.93 -31.98 9.85
CA MET A 109 21.11 -30.83 9.47
C MET A 109 21.23 -29.70 10.49
N ILE A 110 21.13 -28.47 10.00
CA ILE A 110 21.01 -27.26 10.82
C ILE A 110 19.67 -26.56 10.56
N ASN A 111 19.11 -25.90 11.57
CA ASN A 111 17.90 -25.10 11.46
C ASN A 111 18.17 -23.63 11.76
N VAL A 112 17.53 -22.75 10.99
CA VAL A 112 17.47 -21.30 11.24
C VAL A 112 16.25 -21.04 12.11
N HIS A 113 16.46 -20.92 13.42
CA HIS A 113 15.39 -20.73 14.39
C HIS A 113 15.27 -19.27 14.80
N ALA A 114 14.06 -18.69 14.68
CA ALA A 114 13.81 -17.26 14.85
C ALA A 114 13.58 -16.85 16.33
N SER A 115 14.44 -17.32 17.23
CA SER A 115 14.57 -16.84 18.60
C SER A 115 15.99 -17.05 19.12
N LEU A 116 16.25 -16.54 20.33
CA LEU A 116 17.46 -16.80 21.10
C LEU A 116 17.25 -18.07 21.93
N LEU A 117 17.71 -19.21 21.43
CA LEU A 117 17.58 -20.48 22.14
C LEU A 117 18.39 -20.47 23.44
N PRO A 118 17.92 -21.11 24.53
CA PRO A 118 16.79 -22.05 24.60
C PRO A 118 15.39 -21.41 24.73
N GLN A 119 15.27 -20.08 24.63
CA GLN A 119 13.97 -19.42 24.73
C GLN A 119 13.16 -19.59 23.43
N TYR A 120 11.84 -19.73 23.60
CA TYR A 120 10.85 -19.78 22.51
C TYR A 120 11.04 -20.94 21.52
N ARG A 121 11.33 -22.16 22.00
CA ARG A 121 11.32 -23.40 21.20
C ARG A 121 9.93 -23.65 20.60
N GLY A 122 9.82 -23.88 19.30
CA GLY A 122 8.57 -24.27 18.65
C GLY A 122 8.13 -23.39 17.47
N ALA A 123 6.83 -23.40 17.21
CA ALA A 123 6.26 -23.03 15.91
C ALA A 123 5.99 -21.53 15.70
N ALA A 124 5.97 -20.71 16.75
CA ALA A 124 5.64 -19.28 16.65
C ALA A 124 6.56 -18.37 17.51
N PRO A 125 7.90 -18.52 17.41
CA PRO A 125 8.84 -17.85 18.32
C PRO A 125 8.75 -16.32 18.31
N VAL A 126 8.74 -15.70 17.13
CA VAL A 126 8.70 -14.24 16.98
C VAL A 126 7.42 -13.64 17.55
N HIS A 127 6.29 -14.26 17.21
CA HIS A 127 4.97 -13.84 17.66
C HIS A 127 4.87 -13.90 19.19
N ARG A 128 5.33 -15.00 19.80
CA ARG A 128 5.30 -15.19 21.25
C ARG A 128 6.24 -14.22 21.98
N ALA A 129 7.43 -13.94 21.45
CA ALA A 129 8.33 -12.94 22.01
C ALA A 129 7.66 -11.54 22.05
N ILE A 130 6.97 -11.15 20.98
CA ILE A 130 6.28 -9.85 20.94
C ILE A 130 5.06 -9.83 21.86
N MET A 131 4.27 -10.90 21.89
CA MET A 131 3.11 -11.02 22.79
C MET A 131 3.51 -10.95 24.27
N ASN A 132 4.67 -11.48 24.61
CA ASN A 132 5.24 -11.44 25.96
C ASN A 132 5.91 -10.10 26.28
N GLY A 133 6.03 -9.19 25.30
CA GLY A 133 6.60 -7.87 25.48
C GLY A 133 8.12 -7.86 25.58
N GLU A 134 8.78 -8.85 24.98
CA GLU A 134 10.25 -8.91 24.93
C GLU A 134 10.82 -7.65 24.27
N ARG A 135 12.00 -7.23 24.75
CA ARG A 135 12.74 -6.08 24.20
C ARG A 135 13.88 -6.49 23.28
N GLU A 136 14.21 -7.78 23.26
CA GLU A 136 15.26 -8.37 22.44
C GLU A 136 14.77 -9.70 21.88
N THR A 137 15.24 -10.04 20.69
CA THR A 137 15.08 -11.35 20.08
C THR A 137 16.27 -11.60 19.16
N GLY A 138 16.24 -12.66 18.37
CA GLY A 138 17.36 -13.03 17.54
C GLY A 138 17.10 -14.24 16.67
N VAL A 139 18.17 -14.70 16.05
CA VAL A 139 18.19 -15.98 15.33
C VAL A 139 19.28 -16.84 15.94
N THR A 140 18.97 -18.12 16.15
CA THR A 140 19.95 -19.14 16.49
C THR A 140 20.02 -20.16 15.34
N ILE A 141 21.24 -20.45 14.89
CA ILE A 141 21.53 -21.62 14.05
C ILE A 141 21.82 -22.78 14.99
N MET A 142 21.08 -23.87 14.89
CA MET A 142 21.27 -25.04 15.74
C MET A 142 21.25 -26.34 14.94
N ARG A 143 21.81 -27.41 15.50
CA ARG A 143 21.63 -28.77 15.00
C ARG A 143 20.17 -29.18 15.11
N VAL A 144 19.68 -29.90 14.10
CA VAL A 144 18.36 -30.52 14.18
C VAL A 144 18.50 -31.87 14.87
N VAL A 145 17.87 -31.98 16.04
CA VAL A 145 17.74 -33.24 16.79
C VAL A 145 16.26 -33.63 16.86
N LYS A 146 15.96 -34.83 17.34
CA LYS A 146 14.59 -35.34 17.48
C LYS A 146 13.74 -34.50 18.45
N ALA A 147 14.37 -33.98 19.50
CA ALA A 147 13.72 -33.07 20.43
C ALA A 147 13.48 -31.69 19.79
N LEU A 148 12.29 -31.13 20.00
CA LEU A 148 11.85 -29.88 19.37
C LEU A 148 12.78 -28.73 19.73
N ASP A 149 13.50 -28.23 18.73
CA ASP A 149 14.39 -27.06 18.82
C ASP A 149 15.40 -27.10 19.98
N ALA A 150 15.84 -28.31 20.37
CA ALA A 150 16.72 -28.54 21.53
C ALA A 150 18.16 -28.93 21.15
N GLY A 151 18.52 -28.84 19.87
CA GLY A 151 19.85 -29.26 19.42
C GLY A 151 20.95 -28.25 19.79
N PRO A 152 22.22 -28.68 19.82
CA PRO A 152 23.35 -27.78 20.06
C PRO A 152 23.34 -26.56 19.13
N MET A 153 23.61 -25.38 19.69
CA MET A 153 23.67 -24.10 18.99
C MET A 153 25.04 -23.92 18.34
N LEU A 154 25.06 -23.47 17.08
CA LEU A 154 26.28 -23.18 16.33
C LEU A 154 26.61 -21.69 16.32
N ALA A 155 25.59 -20.86 16.18
CA ALA A 155 25.74 -19.41 16.10
C ALA A 155 24.44 -18.71 16.52
N GLU A 156 24.55 -17.51 17.06
CA GLU A 156 23.41 -16.66 17.35
C GLU A 156 23.65 -15.21 16.92
N THR A 157 22.58 -14.49 16.67
CA THR A 157 22.60 -13.03 16.51
C THR A 157 21.41 -12.42 17.23
N ARG A 158 21.62 -11.23 17.81
CA ARG A 158 20.64 -10.52 18.64
C ARG A 158 20.21 -9.23 17.96
N ARG A 159 18.95 -8.84 18.18
CA ARG A 159 18.42 -7.54 17.80
C ARG A 159 17.40 -7.01 18.81
N PRO A 160 17.33 -5.70 19.03
CA PRO A 160 16.27 -5.10 19.83
C PRO A 160 14.91 -5.22 19.13
N ILE A 161 13.83 -5.32 19.90
CA ILE A 161 12.45 -5.18 19.44
C ILE A 161 11.96 -3.79 19.82
N ASP A 162 11.58 -3.00 18.83
CA ASP A 162 11.04 -1.67 19.10
C ASP A 162 9.61 -1.74 19.68
N PRO A 163 9.22 -0.81 20.58
CA PRO A 163 7.87 -0.77 21.16
C PRO A 163 6.72 -0.72 20.13
N ASP A 164 6.98 -0.25 18.91
CA ASP A 164 5.97 -0.16 17.85
C ASP A 164 6.18 -1.19 16.72
N GLU A 165 7.19 -2.06 16.81
CA GLU A 165 7.46 -3.09 15.79
C GLU A 165 6.42 -4.22 15.82
N THR A 166 5.93 -4.58 14.62
CA THR A 166 5.03 -5.72 14.41
C THR A 166 5.78 -7.05 14.30
N SER A 167 5.11 -8.18 14.54
CA SER A 167 5.72 -9.51 14.39
C SER A 167 6.19 -9.80 12.98
N GLU A 168 5.43 -9.32 12.00
CA GLU A 168 5.90 -9.32 10.63
C GLU A 168 7.26 -8.59 10.57
N GLU A 169 7.39 -7.35 11.08
CA GLU A 169 8.59 -6.46 10.99
C GLU A 169 9.83 -7.18 11.48
N VAL A 170 9.68 -7.79 12.65
CA VAL A 170 10.70 -8.59 13.28
C VAL A 170 11.02 -9.82 12.45
N GLU A 171 10.04 -10.59 11.96
CA GLU A 171 10.28 -11.77 11.11
C GLU A 171 11.07 -11.44 9.84
N ARG A 172 10.75 -10.34 9.16
CA ARG A 172 11.45 -9.94 7.93
C ARG A 172 12.91 -9.58 8.19
N ASP A 173 13.20 -8.93 9.30
CA ASP A 173 14.56 -8.55 9.66
C ASP A 173 15.34 -9.78 10.15
N LEU A 174 14.74 -10.62 10.99
CA LEU A 174 15.31 -11.91 11.41
C LEU A 174 15.55 -12.86 10.23
N ALA A 175 14.72 -12.87 9.19
CA ALA A 175 14.96 -13.68 8.00
C ALA A 175 16.27 -13.28 7.29
N ARG A 176 16.60 -11.99 7.25
CA ARG A 176 17.86 -11.49 6.65
C ARG A 176 19.06 -11.81 7.54
N ASP A 177 18.93 -11.55 8.84
CA ASP A 177 20.00 -11.80 9.81
C ASP A 177 20.30 -13.30 9.89
N GLY A 178 19.25 -14.13 9.92
CA GLY A 178 19.34 -15.58 9.89
C GLY A 178 19.92 -16.13 8.59
N ALA A 179 19.68 -15.49 7.44
CA ALA A 179 20.29 -15.90 6.18
C ALA A 179 21.81 -15.67 6.18
N ALA A 180 22.26 -14.51 6.67
CA ALA A 180 23.69 -14.21 6.79
C ALA A 180 24.37 -15.15 7.81
N LEU A 181 23.72 -15.35 8.96
CA LEU A 181 24.22 -16.24 10.02
C LEU A 181 24.28 -17.70 9.56
N ALA A 182 23.28 -18.17 8.83
CA ALA A 182 23.25 -19.52 8.26
C ALA A 182 24.37 -19.73 7.24
N ALA A 183 24.60 -18.77 6.33
CA ALA A 183 25.69 -18.88 5.36
C ALA A 183 27.06 -18.97 6.05
N ALA A 184 27.31 -18.13 7.07
CA ALA A 184 28.53 -18.20 7.87
C ALA A 184 28.67 -19.53 8.61
N ALA A 185 27.59 -20.03 9.23
CA ALA A 185 27.61 -21.33 9.91
C ALA A 185 27.91 -22.49 8.94
N VAL A 186 27.36 -22.46 7.72
CA VAL A 186 27.68 -23.46 6.68
C VAL A 186 29.15 -23.39 6.28
N ASP A 187 29.72 -22.19 6.13
CA ASP A 187 31.14 -22.02 5.83
C ASP A 187 32.04 -22.57 6.94
N ASP A 188 31.67 -22.36 8.20
CA ASP A 188 32.40 -22.89 9.36
C ASP A 188 32.27 -24.40 9.50
N ILE A 189 31.10 -24.98 9.19
CA ILE A 189 30.93 -26.44 9.10
C ILE A 189 31.83 -27.00 8.00
N ALA A 190 31.81 -26.40 6.80
CA ALA A 190 32.61 -26.84 5.67
C ALA A 190 34.12 -26.82 5.98
N ALA A 191 34.56 -25.85 6.79
CA ALA A 191 35.95 -25.72 7.19
C ALA A 191 36.32 -26.48 8.47
N GLY A 192 35.39 -27.22 9.09
CA GLY A 192 35.63 -27.94 10.34
C GLY A 192 35.87 -27.04 11.55
N ARG A 193 35.41 -25.78 11.51
CA ARG A 193 35.57 -24.78 12.59
C ARG A 193 34.29 -24.55 13.41
N ALA A 194 33.17 -25.11 12.98
CA ALA A 194 31.90 -24.97 13.69
C ALA A 194 32.02 -25.48 15.13
N ARG A 195 31.62 -24.64 16.09
CA ARG A 195 31.55 -25.00 17.50
C ARG A 195 30.10 -25.23 17.89
N GLU A 196 29.84 -26.32 18.60
CA GLU A 196 28.51 -26.69 19.05
C GLU A 196 28.40 -26.46 20.55
N THR A 197 27.42 -25.65 20.95
CA THR A 197 27.14 -25.33 22.36
C THR A 197 25.83 -25.98 22.76
N PRO A 198 25.82 -26.94 23.72
CA PRO A 198 24.59 -27.51 24.24
C PRO A 198 23.67 -26.42 24.80
N GLN A 199 22.36 -26.59 24.60
CA GLN A 199 21.36 -25.72 25.22
C GLN A 199 21.14 -26.12 26.69
N ASP A 200 20.87 -25.15 27.56
CA ASP A 200 20.38 -25.41 28.91
C ASP A 200 18.87 -25.68 28.87
N ASP A 201 18.49 -26.95 29.07
CA ASP A 201 17.09 -27.36 29.07
C ASP A 201 16.28 -26.80 30.24
N ALA A 202 16.92 -26.44 31.36
CA ALA A 202 16.23 -25.83 32.50
C ALA A 202 15.78 -24.39 32.20
N ALA A 203 16.45 -23.70 31.27
CA ALA A 203 16.12 -22.34 30.82
C ALA A 203 15.16 -22.31 29.62
N ALA A 204 14.68 -23.47 29.14
CA ALA A 204 13.88 -23.55 27.92
C ALA A 204 12.47 -23.01 28.11
N THR A 205 12.04 -22.15 27.17
CA THR A 205 10.64 -21.70 27.06
C THR A 205 10.07 -22.12 25.71
N TYR A 206 8.74 -22.27 25.63
CA TYR A 206 8.08 -22.81 24.43
C TYR A 206 7.22 -21.76 23.73
N ALA A 207 7.22 -21.83 22.40
CA ALA A 207 6.45 -20.98 21.51
C ALA A 207 5.41 -21.82 20.74
N PRO A 208 4.29 -22.20 21.37
CA PRO A 208 3.27 -23.01 20.72
C PRO A 208 2.62 -22.25 19.56
N ARG A 209 2.14 -23.00 18.57
CA ARG A 209 1.43 -22.46 17.40
C ARG A 209 0.29 -21.53 17.85
N LEU A 210 0.13 -20.41 17.14
CA LEU A 210 -0.93 -19.46 17.43
C LEU A 210 -2.31 -20.06 17.16
N THR A 211 -3.24 -19.76 18.06
CA THR A 211 -4.66 -20.10 17.97
C THR A 211 -5.47 -18.88 17.55
N LYS A 212 -6.74 -19.06 17.14
CA LYS A 212 -7.64 -17.92 16.90
C LYS A 212 -7.86 -17.08 18.15
N ALA A 213 -7.87 -17.71 19.33
CA ALA A 213 -8.03 -17.03 20.61
C ALA A 213 -6.84 -16.10 20.93
N ASP A 214 -5.64 -16.43 20.45
CA ASP A 214 -4.46 -15.60 20.67
C ASP A 214 -4.59 -14.20 20.04
N GLY A 215 -5.42 -14.06 18.99
CA GLY A 215 -5.73 -12.80 18.31
C GLY A 215 -6.92 -12.01 18.89
N ALA A 216 -7.59 -12.51 19.94
CA ALA A 216 -8.65 -11.78 20.61
C ALA A 216 -8.07 -10.64 21.46
N ILE A 217 -8.66 -9.45 21.35
CA ILE A 217 -8.28 -8.29 22.17
C ILE A 217 -9.30 -8.19 23.30
N ASP A 218 -8.81 -8.32 24.52
CA ASP A 218 -9.54 -7.95 25.72
C ASP A 218 -9.26 -6.47 26.02
N TRP A 219 -10.31 -5.67 25.96
CA TRP A 219 -10.25 -4.23 26.13
C TRP A 219 -9.96 -3.81 27.58
N SER A 220 -10.08 -4.73 28.54
CA SER A 220 -9.74 -4.48 29.95
C SER A 220 -8.24 -4.48 30.25
N TRP A 221 -7.39 -4.99 29.35
CA TRP A 221 -5.95 -5.12 29.61
C TRP A 221 -5.21 -3.79 29.65
N PRO A 222 -4.11 -3.62 30.41
CA PRO A 222 -3.28 -2.42 30.36
C PRO A 222 -2.73 -2.12 28.95
N GLY A 223 -2.53 -0.83 28.62
CA GLY A 223 -2.16 -0.36 27.28
C GLY A 223 -0.97 -1.08 26.63
N ARG A 224 0.07 -1.43 27.41
CA ARG A 224 1.24 -2.20 26.93
C ARG A 224 0.88 -3.63 26.48
N ARG A 225 0.01 -4.31 27.23
CA ARG A 225 -0.44 -5.69 26.93
C ARG A 225 -1.42 -5.72 25.74
N ARG A 226 -2.28 -4.70 25.61
CA ARG A 226 -3.12 -4.49 24.42
C ARG A 226 -2.27 -4.20 23.17
N GLY A 227 -1.25 -3.34 23.30
CA GLY A 227 -0.33 -3.01 22.21
C GLY A 227 0.48 -4.21 21.72
N ALA A 228 0.97 -5.07 22.61
CA ALA A 228 1.65 -6.32 22.26
C ALA A 228 0.76 -7.28 21.44
N ARG A 229 -0.49 -7.53 21.88
CA ARG A 229 -1.42 -8.41 21.16
C ARG A 229 -1.97 -7.79 19.86
N HIS A 230 -2.09 -6.47 19.79
CA HIS A 230 -2.49 -5.78 18.56
C HIS A 230 -1.40 -5.88 17.48
N ARG A 231 -0.12 -5.85 17.87
CA ARG A 231 1.05 -5.95 16.97
C ARG A 231 1.26 -7.35 16.38
N ASP A 232 0.63 -8.37 16.94
CA ASP A 232 0.79 -9.77 16.55
C ASP A 232 -0.34 -10.31 15.63
N ARG A 233 -1.12 -9.41 15.02
CA ARG A 233 -2.18 -9.78 14.06
C ARG A 233 -1.60 -10.26 12.73
N GLY A 234 -1.05 -11.46 12.71
CA GLY A 234 -0.70 -12.20 11.49
C GLY A 234 -1.93 -12.40 10.58
N LYS A 235 -1.88 -11.81 9.38
CA LYS A 235 -2.92 -11.83 8.32
C LYS A 235 -4.31 -11.37 8.78
N GLY A 236 -4.38 -10.22 9.44
CA GLY A 236 -5.65 -9.52 9.63
C GLY A 236 -5.49 -8.16 10.28
N ARG A 237 -5.40 -7.12 9.45
CA ARG A 237 -5.30 -5.68 9.79
C ARG A 237 -3.88 -5.16 10.09
N ARG A 238 -3.45 -4.26 9.19
CA ARG A 238 -2.33 -3.29 9.17
C ARG A 238 -1.66 -3.00 10.52
N SER A 239 -0.36 -2.69 10.59
CA SER A 239 0.26 -1.56 9.89
C SER A 239 1.78 -1.60 10.09
N ARG A 240 2.58 -1.24 9.07
CA ARG A 240 4.03 -1.16 9.19
C ARG A 240 4.60 0.20 8.81
N ARG A 241 5.41 0.69 9.74
CA ARG A 241 6.23 1.90 9.71
C ARG A 241 7.62 1.38 10.10
N ARG A 242 8.53 1.26 9.15
CA ARG A 242 9.98 1.42 9.35
C ARG A 242 10.61 1.55 7.97
N ARG A 243 11.29 2.66 7.71
CA ARG A 243 12.63 3.02 8.20
C ARG A 243 13.69 2.01 7.79
N ARG A 244 14.34 2.30 6.65
CA ARG A 244 15.78 2.13 6.46
C ARG A 244 16.22 3.16 5.43
N HIS A 245 17.24 3.95 5.73
CA HIS A 245 18.34 4.04 4.78
C HIS A 245 19.69 4.01 5.49
N ARG A 246 20.50 3.11 4.95
CA ARG A 246 21.92 2.92 5.19
C ARG A 246 22.68 3.74 4.15
N ALA A 247 23.82 4.22 4.61
CA ALA A 247 24.95 4.81 3.92
C ALA A 247 25.14 4.49 2.41
N LEU A 248 25.36 5.57 1.65
CA LEU A 248 26.30 5.67 0.52
C LEU A 248 27.72 5.31 1.04
N ALA A 249 28.75 4.89 0.29
CA ALA A 249 29.28 5.24 -1.03
C ALA A 249 30.45 4.24 -1.25
N ARG A 250 30.95 3.87 -2.43
CA ARG A 250 31.76 4.54 -3.48
C ARG A 250 32.22 3.36 -4.40
N GLY A 251 32.60 3.45 -5.67
CA GLY A 251 32.80 4.50 -6.65
C GLY A 251 33.37 3.88 -7.95
N ARG A 252 33.04 4.51 -9.09
CA ARG A 252 33.75 4.71 -10.40
C ARG A 252 35.11 4.02 -10.62
N SER A 253 35.61 3.66 -11.83
CA SER A 253 35.31 3.75 -13.29
C SER A 253 36.52 3.06 -14.02
N PRO A 254 36.84 3.25 -15.32
CA PRO A 254 36.15 2.90 -16.58
C PRO A 254 37.07 2.14 -17.61
N GLY A 255 36.51 1.83 -18.79
CA GLY A 255 37.25 1.47 -20.03
C GLY A 255 37.12 -0.02 -20.40
N GLY A 256 36.90 -0.46 -21.63
CA GLY A 256 36.83 0.11 -22.97
C GLY A 256 36.83 -1.09 -23.94
N GLY A 257 36.31 -0.95 -25.16
CA GLY A 257 36.44 -2.00 -26.18
C GLY A 257 35.29 -2.07 -27.17
N GLU A 258 35.55 -1.59 -28.38
CA GLU A 258 34.73 -1.57 -29.58
C GLU A 258 34.49 -2.98 -30.19
N THR A 259 33.42 -3.12 -30.97
CA THR A 259 33.33 -3.67 -32.36
C THR A 259 31.84 -3.86 -32.71
N ALA A 260 31.28 -3.07 -33.63
CA ALA A 260 31.10 -3.36 -35.07
C ALA A 260 30.16 -4.57 -35.32
N ASP A 261 28.89 -4.33 -35.62
CA ASP A 261 28.29 -4.07 -36.95
C ASP A 261 27.82 -5.37 -37.61
N ASP A 262 26.51 -5.48 -37.84
CA ASP A 262 25.94 -5.96 -39.10
C ASP A 262 24.41 -5.94 -39.04
N GLY A 263 23.83 -5.18 -39.97
CA GLY A 263 22.40 -5.13 -40.21
C GLY A 263 21.92 -6.22 -41.16
N ALA A 264 20.66 -6.61 -41.03
CA ALA A 264 19.87 -7.14 -42.13
C ALA A 264 18.37 -6.92 -41.90
N ARG A 265 17.75 -6.18 -42.81
CA ARG A 265 16.30 -6.06 -43.00
C ARG A 265 15.80 -7.19 -43.93
N VAL A 266 14.46 -7.30 -44.00
CA VAL A 266 13.63 -7.96 -45.05
C VAL A 266 13.43 -9.47 -44.78
N SER A 267 12.24 -10.10 -44.83
CA SER A 267 10.97 -9.90 -45.55
C SER A 267 9.84 -10.68 -44.88
N GLY A 268 8.59 -10.26 -45.12
CA GLY A 268 7.38 -11.01 -44.77
C GLY A 268 7.09 -12.21 -45.68
N GLY A 269 6.24 -13.11 -45.18
CA GLY A 269 5.61 -14.23 -45.88
C GLY A 269 4.73 -15.06 -44.94
N PRO A 270 3.57 -15.59 -45.37
CA PRO A 270 2.42 -15.86 -44.51
C PRO A 270 2.50 -17.21 -43.79
N SER A 271 2.33 -17.21 -42.47
CA SER A 271 2.30 -18.43 -41.67
C SER A 271 0.89 -18.99 -41.52
N ARG A 272 0.77 -20.23 -41.98
CA ARG A 272 -0.38 -21.14 -42.05
C ARG A 272 -1.16 -21.27 -40.74
N ARG A 273 -2.48 -21.45 -40.87
CA ARG A 273 -3.38 -21.97 -39.84
C ARG A 273 -2.78 -23.22 -39.18
N ALA A 274 -2.41 -23.12 -37.91
CA ALA A 274 -2.03 -24.25 -37.07
C ALA A 274 -3.15 -24.55 -36.07
N GLY A 275 -3.42 -25.84 -35.89
CA GLY A 275 -4.61 -26.39 -35.25
C GLY A 275 -4.77 -26.04 -33.77
N ARG A 276 -6.04 -26.02 -33.37
CA ARG A 276 -6.46 -26.03 -31.96
C ARG A 276 -5.97 -27.31 -31.28
N SER A 277 -5.12 -27.16 -30.28
CA SER A 277 -4.91 -28.18 -29.25
C SER A 277 -6.07 -28.18 -28.25
N PRO A 278 -6.54 -29.36 -27.80
CA PRO A 278 -7.64 -29.48 -26.86
C PRO A 278 -7.12 -29.45 -25.41
N ASP A 279 -6.89 -28.25 -24.87
CA ASP A 279 -6.84 -28.07 -23.41
C ASP A 279 -7.26 -26.62 -23.05
N GLY A 280 -8.56 -26.36 -23.19
CA GLY A 280 -9.18 -25.04 -23.02
C GLY A 280 -9.52 -24.75 -21.56
N GLY A 281 -8.53 -24.50 -20.72
CA GLY A 281 -8.77 -23.80 -19.44
C GLY A 281 -9.29 -22.40 -19.74
N ALA A 282 -10.54 -22.09 -19.39
CA ALA A 282 -11.16 -20.79 -19.69
C ALA A 282 -10.28 -19.64 -19.17
N MET A 283 -9.70 -18.88 -20.10
CA MET A 283 -8.82 -17.76 -19.77
C MET A 283 -9.65 -16.58 -19.28
N ILE A 284 -9.51 -16.24 -18.00
CA ILE A 284 -10.10 -15.04 -17.40
C ILE A 284 -9.31 -13.82 -17.89
N ALA A 285 -10.00 -12.74 -18.26
CA ALA A 285 -9.34 -11.51 -18.69
C ALA A 285 -8.37 -10.96 -17.60
N PRO A 286 -7.12 -10.61 -17.94
CA PRO A 286 -6.12 -10.14 -16.98
C PRO A 286 -6.60 -8.95 -16.13
N ALA A 287 -7.31 -7.99 -16.74
CA ALA A 287 -7.87 -6.85 -16.04
C ALA A 287 -8.81 -7.24 -14.88
N ARG A 288 -9.67 -8.25 -15.06
CA ARG A 288 -10.62 -8.71 -14.03
C ARG A 288 -9.93 -9.46 -12.91
N VAL A 289 -8.87 -10.20 -13.24
CA VAL A 289 -8.00 -10.84 -12.24
C VAL A 289 -7.33 -9.78 -11.37
N ALA A 290 -6.75 -8.75 -11.99
CA ALA A 290 -6.12 -7.65 -11.28
C ALA A 290 -7.13 -6.85 -10.44
N ALA A 291 -8.31 -6.54 -10.98
CA ALA A 291 -9.39 -5.88 -10.24
C ALA A 291 -9.81 -6.69 -9.00
N TYR A 292 -9.97 -8.01 -9.13
CA TYR A 292 -10.27 -8.89 -7.99
C TYR A 292 -9.16 -8.87 -6.93
N GLU A 293 -7.89 -8.84 -7.34
CA GLU A 293 -6.74 -8.77 -6.42
C GLU A 293 -6.67 -7.42 -5.70
N ILE A 294 -6.91 -6.32 -6.41
CA ILE A 294 -7.01 -4.97 -5.84
C ILE A 294 -8.12 -4.94 -4.78
N LEU A 295 -9.33 -5.38 -5.13
CA LEU A 295 -10.48 -5.40 -4.22
C LEU A 295 -10.25 -6.31 -3.02
N SER A 296 -9.64 -7.47 -3.23
CA SER A 296 -9.25 -8.39 -2.15
C SER A 296 -8.23 -7.74 -1.20
N ALA A 297 -7.28 -6.97 -1.73
CA ALA A 297 -6.28 -6.26 -0.93
C ALA A 297 -6.92 -5.13 -0.10
N VAL A 298 -7.85 -4.38 -0.68
CA VAL A 298 -8.61 -3.31 -0.02
C VAL A 298 -9.54 -3.86 1.06
N SER A 299 -10.40 -4.82 0.73
CA SER A 299 -11.33 -5.46 1.67
C SER A 299 -10.63 -6.30 2.74
N GLY A 300 -9.46 -6.86 2.44
CA GLY A 300 -8.59 -7.51 3.42
C GLY A 300 -7.86 -6.51 4.34
N GLY A 301 -7.92 -5.22 4.04
CA GLY A 301 -7.23 -4.18 4.78
C GLY A 301 -5.72 -4.25 4.61
N SER A 302 -5.19 -4.81 3.54
CA SER A 302 -3.74 -4.88 3.30
C SER A 302 -3.17 -3.63 2.62
N ALA A 303 -3.97 -2.97 1.78
CA ALA A 303 -3.61 -1.73 1.09
C ALA A 303 -4.85 -0.85 0.90
N ASP A 304 -4.70 0.48 0.84
CA ASP A 304 -5.75 1.34 0.30
C ASP A 304 -5.83 1.19 -1.21
N LEU A 305 -6.88 1.72 -1.82
CA LEU A 305 -7.15 1.58 -3.25
C LEU A 305 -6.00 2.12 -4.11
N PRO A 306 -5.45 3.33 -3.89
CA PRO A 306 -4.33 3.83 -4.69
C PRO A 306 -3.09 2.93 -4.60
N ALA A 307 -2.72 2.48 -3.40
CA ALA A 307 -1.57 1.59 -3.24
C ALA A 307 -1.81 0.21 -3.89
N ALA A 308 -3.02 -0.33 -3.79
CA ALA A 308 -3.38 -1.60 -4.40
C ALA A 308 -3.35 -1.52 -5.94
N ILE A 309 -3.87 -0.44 -6.53
CA ILE A 309 -3.79 -0.17 -7.97
C ILE A 309 -2.33 -0.07 -8.41
N ALA A 310 -1.50 0.70 -7.69
CA ALA A 310 -0.09 0.87 -8.03
C ALA A 310 0.67 -0.47 -8.05
N VAL A 311 0.41 -1.36 -7.08
CA VAL A 311 1.00 -2.70 -7.05
C VAL A 311 0.52 -3.55 -8.23
N ALA A 312 -0.79 -3.57 -8.50
CA ALA A 312 -1.37 -4.38 -9.56
C ALA A 312 -0.91 -3.94 -10.96
N ARG A 313 -0.69 -2.64 -11.18
CA ARG A 313 -0.18 -2.11 -12.46
C ARG A 313 1.15 -2.75 -12.86
N GLY A 314 2.05 -3.04 -11.92
CA GLY A 314 3.34 -3.66 -12.21
C GLY A 314 3.25 -5.07 -12.81
N GLY A 315 2.14 -5.79 -12.58
CA GLY A 315 1.93 -7.14 -13.09
C GLY A 315 1.21 -7.23 -14.45
N LEU A 316 0.70 -6.12 -14.98
CA LEU A 316 -0.05 -6.08 -16.24
C LEU A 316 0.82 -5.55 -17.37
N ARG A 317 0.76 -6.19 -18.55
CA ARG A 317 1.57 -5.78 -19.72
C ARG A 317 0.87 -4.76 -20.63
N ASP A 318 -0.46 -4.78 -20.67
CA ASP A 318 -1.27 -3.89 -21.51
C ASP A 318 -1.84 -2.73 -20.69
N ASP A 319 -1.71 -1.50 -21.19
CA ASP A 319 -2.27 -0.29 -20.58
C ASP A 319 -3.79 -0.26 -20.57
N ARG A 320 -4.45 -0.90 -21.55
CA ARG A 320 -5.91 -1.05 -21.55
C ARG A 320 -6.37 -1.92 -20.39
N ASP A 321 -5.64 -2.99 -20.10
CA ASP A 321 -5.91 -3.86 -18.95
C ASP A 321 -5.67 -3.12 -17.63
N ARG A 322 -4.61 -2.29 -17.56
CA ARG A 322 -4.31 -1.44 -16.39
C ARG A 322 -5.44 -0.45 -16.12
N ALA A 323 -5.90 0.24 -17.16
CA ALA A 323 -7.00 1.20 -17.07
C ALA A 323 -8.30 0.50 -16.65
N LEU A 324 -8.65 -0.62 -17.30
CA LEU A 324 -9.87 -1.36 -16.98
C LEU A 324 -9.85 -1.95 -15.56
N ALA A 325 -8.71 -2.46 -15.08
CA ALA A 325 -8.57 -2.97 -13.72
C ALA A 325 -8.78 -1.86 -12.67
N ALA A 326 -8.17 -0.70 -12.90
CA ALA A 326 -8.34 0.47 -12.03
C ALA A 326 -9.79 0.98 -12.04
N GLU A 327 -10.42 1.05 -13.23
CA GLU A 327 -11.80 1.47 -13.39
C GLU A 327 -12.78 0.55 -12.66
N ILE A 328 -12.65 -0.77 -12.81
CA ILE A 328 -13.48 -1.73 -12.09
C ILE A 328 -13.28 -1.59 -10.57
N ALA A 329 -12.04 -1.51 -10.10
CA ALA A 329 -11.77 -1.45 -8.67
C ALA A 329 -12.27 -0.14 -8.03
N ALA A 330 -12.01 1.01 -8.67
CA ALA A 330 -12.47 2.32 -8.20
C ALA A 330 -14.00 2.43 -8.29
N GLY A 331 -14.59 1.95 -9.38
CA GLY A 331 -16.03 1.91 -9.58
C GLY A 331 -16.77 1.06 -8.55
N VAL A 332 -16.22 -0.11 -8.19
CA VAL A 332 -16.77 -0.94 -7.11
C VAL A 332 -16.73 -0.22 -5.77
N GLN A 333 -15.66 0.50 -5.44
CA GLN A 333 -15.64 1.29 -4.21
C GLN A 333 -16.63 2.46 -4.31
N ARG A 334 -16.72 3.16 -5.43
CA ARG A 334 -17.63 4.29 -5.62
C ARG A 334 -19.10 3.89 -5.41
N TRP A 335 -19.51 2.76 -6.01
CA TRP A 335 -20.90 2.28 -6.00
C TRP A 335 -21.17 1.15 -5.00
N ARG A 336 -20.27 0.94 -4.04
CA ARG A 336 -20.30 -0.23 -3.15
C ARG A 336 -21.66 -0.48 -2.47
N ALA A 337 -22.31 0.53 -1.90
CA ALA A 337 -23.58 0.31 -1.20
C ALA A 337 -24.75 0.03 -2.17
N ALA A 338 -24.77 0.69 -3.33
CA ALA A 338 -25.74 0.39 -4.38
C ALA A 338 -25.58 -1.05 -4.89
N LEU A 339 -24.33 -1.45 -5.17
CA LEU A 339 -23.99 -2.80 -5.60
C LEU A 339 -24.36 -3.84 -4.52
N ASP A 340 -24.04 -3.57 -3.26
CA ASP A 340 -24.38 -4.44 -2.13
C ASP A 340 -25.89 -4.63 -1.99
N HIS A 341 -26.67 -3.56 -2.14
CA HIS A 341 -28.13 -3.61 -2.10
C HIS A 341 -28.69 -4.47 -3.26
N VAL A 342 -28.22 -4.23 -4.48
CA VAL A 342 -28.56 -5.03 -5.66
C VAL A 342 -28.22 -6.51 -5.45
N ILE A 343 -27.01 -6.80 -4.95
CA ILE A 343 -26.58 -8.18 -4.69
C ILE A 343 -27.50 -8.84 -3.67
N VAL A 344 -27.82 -8.19 -2.54
CA VAL A 344 -28.69 -8.77 -1.51
C VAL A 344 -30.08 -9.08 -2.07
N ALA A 345 -30.65 -8.16 -2.84
CA ALA A 345 -31.98 -8.33 -3.43
C ALA A 345 -32.05 -9.53 -4.38
N PHE A 346 -31.03 -9.72 -5.24
CA PHE A 346 -31.02 -10.82 -6.21
C PHE A 346 -30.47 -12.13 -5.65
N ALA A 347 -29.54 -12.09 -4.70
CA ALA A 347 -29.03 -13.26 -3.99
C ALA A 347 -30.06 -13.83 -3.00
N LYS A 348 -31.04 -13.02 -2.57
CA LYS A 348 -32.01 -13.33 -1.51
C LYS A 348 -31.34 -13.79 -0.21
N ARG A 349 -30.13 -13.29 0.05
CA ARG A 349 -29.29 -13.63 1.20
C ARG A 349 -28.48 -12.41 1.63
N PRO A 350 -28.35 -12.14 2.94
CA PRO A 350 -27.45 -11.09 3.43
C PRO A 350 -26.00 -11.37 3.04
N LEU A 351 -25.23 -10.32 2.72
CA LEU A 351 -23.81 -10.44 2.35
C LEU A 351 -22.97 -11.11 3.44
N ALA A 352 -23.32 -10.94 4.71
CA ALA A 352 -22.63 -11.56 5.84
C ALA A 352 -22.69 -13.10 5.84
N ARG A 353 -23.63 -13.70 5.08
CA ARG A 353 -23.72 -15.16 4.88
C ARG A 353 -22.95 -15.65 3.65
N LEU A 354 -22.33 -14.76 2.89
CA LEU A 354 -21.53 -15.09 1.72
C LEU A 354 -20.04 -15.01 2.06
N ASP A 355 -19.24 -15.86 1.44
CA ASP A 355 -17.79 -15.76 1.51
C ASP A 355 -17.31 -14.41 0.97
N THR A 356 -16.32 -13.78 1.61
CA THR A 356 -15.80 -12.47 1.17
C THR A 356 -15.35 -12.50 -0.30
N GLN A 357 -14.74 -13.59 -0.74
CA GLN A 357 -14.31 -13.75 -2.14
C GLN A 357 -15.50 -13.73 -3.10
N VAL A 358 -16.60 -14.39 -2.74
CA VAL A 358 -17.82 -14.41 -3.55
C VAL A 358 -18.44 -13.02 -3.60
N VAL A 359 -18.45 -12.30 -2.48
CA VAL A 359 -18.93 -10.91 -2.43
C VAL A 359 -18.13 -10.01 -3.37
N GLU A 360 -16.79 -10.08 -3.35
CA GLU A 360 -15.97 -9.26 -4.25
C GLU A 360 -16.18 -9.61 -5.73
N ILE A 361 -16.31 -10.90 -6.04
CA ILE A 361 -16.62 -11.37 -7.41
C ILE A 361 -17.99 -10.86 -7.86
N LEU A 362 -19.00 -10.89 -6.98
CA LEU A 362 -20.31 -10.34 -7.30
C LEU A 362 -20.23 -8.83 -7.48
N ARG A 363 -19.56 -8.08 -6.60
CA ARG A 363 -19.42 -6.62 -6.70
C ARG A 363 -18.77 -6.20 -8.02
N LEU A 364 -17.61 -6.78 -8.35
CA LEU A 364 -16.90 -6.45 -9.58
C LEU A 364 -17.70 -6.82 -10.83
N SER A 365 -18.49 -7.88 -10.77
CA SER A 365 -19.28 -8.35 -11.92
C SER A 365 -20.56 -7.54 -12.10
N VAL A 366 -21.26 -7.24 -11.00
CA VAL A 366 -22.44 -6.36 -11.02
C VAL A 366 -22.02 -4.96 -11.47
N TYR A 367 -20.88 -4.43 -10.99
CA TYR A 367 -20.36 -3.15 -11.48
C TYR A 367 -20.19 -3.13 -13.00
N GLN A 368 -19.53 -4.15 -13.56
CA GLN A 368 -19.35 -4.26 -15.01
C GLN A 368 -20.69 -4.33 -15.76
N LEU A 369 -21.65 -5.13 -15.27
CA LEU A 369 -22.97 -5.27 -15.90
C LEU A 369 -23.78 -3.97 -15.93
N LEU A 370 -23.62 -3.12 -14.90
CA LEU A 370 -24.41 -1.91 -14.74
C LEU A 370 -23.74 -0.66 -15.33
N HIS A 371 -22.42 -0.56 -15.24
CA HIS A 371 -21.69 0.67 -15.58
C HIS A 371 -20.78 0.53 -16.81
N LEU A 372 -20.37 -0.69 -17.21
CA LEU A 372 -19.46 -0.90 -18.35
C LEU A 372 -20.21 -1.53 -19.55
N THR A 373 -20.95 -0.70 -20.27
CA THR A 373 -21.85 -1.13 -21.37
C THR A 373 -21.15 -1.76 -22.56
N ARG A 374 -19.85 -1.49 -22.76
CA ARG A 374 -19.05 -2.06 -23.86
C ARG A 374 -18.64 -3.52 -23.63
N VAL A 375 -18.84 -4.05 -22.43
CA VAL A 375 -18.44 -5.41 -22.06
C VAL A 375 -19.64 -6.36 -22.17
N PRO A 376 -19.59 -7.42 -23.01
CA PRO A 376 -20.71 -8.35 -23.14
C PRO A 376 -21.07 -9.02 -21.81
N ALA A 377 -22.36 -9.06 -21.48
CA ALA A 377 -22.83 -9.63 -20.21
C ALA A 377 -22.43 -11.10 -20.04
N SER A 378 -22.44 -11.88 -21.13
CA SER A 378 -21.99 -13.28 -21.13
C SER A 378 -20.52 -13.42 -20.70
N ALA A 379 -19.65 -12.53 -21.16
CA ALA A 379 -18.24 -12.52 -20.81
C ALA A 379 -18.02 -12.13 -19.34
N VAL A 380 -18.81 -11.19 -18.81
CA VAL A 380 -18.75 -10.84 -17.37
C VAL A 380 -19.15 -12.03 -16.51
N VAL A 381 -20.25 -12.71 -16.88
CA VAL A 381 -20.76 -13.88 -16.13
C VAL A 381 -19.76 -15.05 -16.17
N ASP A 382 -19.21 -15.36 -17.35
CA ASP A 382 -18.24 -16.45 -17.51
C ASP A 382 -16.96 -16.19 -16.69
N ASP A 383 -16.40 -14.98 -16.78
CA ASP A 383 -15.22 -14.63 -15.99
C ASP A 383 -15.50 -14.64 -14.49
N ALA A 384 -16.71 -14.26 -14.05
CA ALA A 384 -17.09 -14.33 -12.64
C ALA A 384 -17.13 -15.78 -12.12
N VAL A 385 -17.66 -16.71 -12.94
CA VAL A 385 -17.69 -18.15 -12.64
C VAL A 385 -16.27 -18.71 -12.54
N ASN A 386 -15.41 -18.35 -13.50
CA ASN A 386 -14.02 -18.79 -13.52
C ASN A 386 -13.20 -18.14 -12.39
N LEU A 387 -13.47 -16.89 -12.03
CA LEU A 387 -12.91 -16.23 -10.85
C LEU A 387 -13.34 -16.93 -9.56
N ALA A 388 -14.58 -17.39 -9.44
CA ALA A 388 -15.04 -18.13 -8.27
C ALA A 388 -14.28 -19.47 -8.12
N ARG A 389 -14.08 -20.19 -9.23
CA ARG A 389 -13.25 -21.41 -9.25
C ARG A 389 -11.81 -21.11 -8.87
N ARG A 390 -11.21 -20.09 -9.49
CA ARG A 390 -9.84 -19.63 -9.20
C ARG A 390 -9.69 -19.15 -7.76
N ALA A 391 -10.73 -18.58 -7.17
CA ALA A 391 -10.78 -18.15 -5.78
C ALA A 391 -10.94 -19.34 -4.78
N GLY A 392 -10.88 -20.58 -5.28
CA GLY A 392 -11.23 -21.84 -4.61
C GLY A 392 -12.60 -21.84 -3.94
N LYS A 393 -13.55 -21.15 -4.57
CA LYS A 393 -14.99 -21.13 -4.26
C LYS A 393 -15.77 -21.80 -5.39
N ALA A 394 -15.26 -22.91 -5.92
CA ALA A 394 -15.85 -23.62 -7.05
C ALA A 394 -17.32 -24.05 -6.80
N SER A 395 -17.67 -24.43 -5.57
CA SER A 395 -19.06 -24.75 -5.18
C SER A 395 -20.02 -23.56 -5.29
N ALA A 396 -19.52 -22.32 -5.22
CA ALA A 396 -20.32 -21.11 -5.37
C ALA A 396 -20.47 -20.66 -6.84
N ALA A 397 -19.80 -21.30 -7.80
CA ALA A 397 -19.82 -20.92 -9.21
C ALA A 397 -21.24 -20.89 -9.80
N GLY A 398 -22.06 -21.92 -9.54
CA GLY A 398 -23.44 -21.98 -9.99
C GLY A 398 -24.31 -20.86 -9.38
N PHE A 399 -24.08 -20.55 -8.10
CA PHE A 399 -24.75 -19.46 -7.40
C PHE A 399 -24.36 -18.09 -8.00
N VAL A 400 -23.07 -17.82 -8.21
CA VAL A 400 -22.59 -16.58 -8.85
C VAL A 400 -23.21 -16.41 -10.24
N ASN A 401 -23.21 -17.46 -11.06
CA ASN A 401 -23.84 -17.44 -12.38
C ASN A 401 -25.34 -17.11 -12.29
N ALA A 402 -26.08 -17.74 -11.38
CA ALA A 402 -27.51 -17.51 -11.23
C ALA A 402 -27.82 -16.06 -10.83
N VAL A 403 -27.11 -15.52 -9.84
CA VAL A 403 -27.28 -14.12 -9.38
C VAL A 403 -26.97 -13.13 -10.51
N LEU A 404 -25.84 -13.29 -11.20
CA LEU A 404 -25.44 -12.35 -12.25
C LEU A 404 -26.35 -12.41 -13.48
N ARG A 405 -26.87 -13.59 -13.84
CA ARG A 405 -27.89 -13.71 -14.90
C ARG A 405 -29.18 -12.99 -14.53
N GLU A 406 -29.61 -13.10 -13.27
CA GLU A 406 -30.80 -12.39 -12.79
C GLU A 406 -30.61 -10.87 -12.83
N VAL A 407 -29.47 -10.37 -12.32
CA VAL A 407 -29.09 -8.95 -12.42
C VAL A 407 -29.08 -8.49 -13.87
N SER A 408 -28.44 -9.24 -14.77
CA SER A 408 -28.35 -8.89 -16.19
C SER A 408 -29.72 -8.81 -16.86
N ARG A 409 -30.69 -9.68 -16.49
CA ARG A 409 -32.06 -9.64 -17.03
C ARG A 409 -32.84 -8.43 -16.51
N LYS A 410 -32.62 -8.02 -15.27
CA LYS A 410 -33.38 -6.96 -14.59
C LYS A 410 -32.64 -5.63 -14.47
N ARG A 411 -31.55 -5.44 -15.22
CA ARG A 411 -30.72 -4.23 -15.19
C ARG A 411 -31.47 -2.92 -15.49
N GLY A 412 -32.62 -2.98 -16.18
CA GLY A 412 -33.48 -1.82 -16.45
C GLY A 412 -34.44 -1.44 -15.31
N ALA A 413 -34.58 -2.29 -14.29
CA ALA A 413 -35.46 -2.08 -13.14
C ALA A 413 -34.79 -2.60 -11.86
N LEU A 414 -33.75 -1.90 -11.43
CA LEU A 414 -32.99 -2.25 -10.23
C LEU A 414 -33.80 -1.92 -8.96
N PRO A 415 -33.71 -2.75 -7.92
CA PRO A 415 -34.42 -2.52 -6.66
C PRO A 415 -33.66 -1.49 -5.80
N LEU A 416 -33.37 -0.30 -6.33
CA LEU A 416 -32.71 0.76 -5.60
C LEU A 416 -33.76 1.71 -5.01
N PRO A 417 -33.57 2.23 -3.79
CA PRO A 417 -34.42 3.28 -3.23
C PRO A 417 -34.53 4.48 -4.19
N PRO A 418 -35.74 4.94 -4.53
CA PRO A 418 -35.92 6.06 -5.44
C PRO A 418 -35.53 7.38 -4.77
N ARG A 419 -35.25 8.40 -5.58
CA ARG A 419 -35.16 9.78 -5.08
C ARG A 419 -36.50 10.13 -4.41
N PRO A 420 -36.51 10.66 -3.17
CA PRO A 420 -37.75 11.01 -2.49
C PRO A 420 -38.51 12.11 -3.24
N ALA A 421 -39.84 12.00 -3.28
CA ALA A 421 -40.71 13.04 -3.83
C ALA A 421 -40.79 14.27 -2.91
N ASP A 422 -40.74 14.03 -1.59
CA ASP A 422 -40.64 15.06 -0.57
C ASP A 422 -39.25 15.01 0.09
N ALA A 423 -38.44 16.04 -0.19
CA ALA A 423 -37.10 16.20 0.36
C ALA A 423 -37.09 16.38 1.90
N GLY A 424 -38.24 16.72 2.52
CA GLY A 424 -38.38 16.84 3.98
C GLY A 424 -38.37 15.49 4.72
N SER A 425 -38.64 14.37 4.03
CA SER A 425 -38.57 13.05 4.64
C SER A 425 -37.13 12.59 4.80
N ARG A 426 -36.52 12.95 5.94
CA ARG A 426 -35.14 12.59 6.28
C ARG A 426 -34.86 11.09 6.18
N ALA A 427 -35.82 10.23 6.55
CA ALA A 427 -35.63 8.78 6.46
C ALA A 427 -35.47 8.31 5.01
N ALA A 428 -36.36 8.75 4.12
CA ALA A 428 -36.32 8.40 2.69
C ALA A 428 -35.12 9.04 1.99
N ALA A 429 -34.79 10.29 2.33
CA ALA A 429 -33.59 10.97 1.85
C ALA A 429 -32.33 10.18 2.21
N LEU A 430 -32.15 9.79 3.48
CA LEU A 430 -30.97 9.03 3.90
C LEU A 430 -30.91 7.64 3.29
N GLU A 431 -32.04 6.99 3.04
CA GLU A 431 -32.07 5.71 2.33
C GLU A 431 -31.56 5.88 0.89
N TYR A 432 -32.09 6.85 0.14
CA TYR A 432 -31.64 7.20 -1.21
C TYR A 432 -30.16 7.61 -1.26
N LEU A 433 -29.75 8.58 -0.45
CA LEU A 433 -28.38 9.10 -0.43
C LEU A 433 -27.38 8.00 -0.03
N SER A 434 -27.71 7.15 0.95
CA SER A 434 -26.76 6.13 1.41
C SER A 434 -26.70 4.89 0.52
N VAL A 435 -27.83 4.46 -0.03
CA VAL A 435 -27.91 3.25 -0.86
C VAL A 435 -27.70 3.60 -2.32
N THR A 436 -28.55 4.45 -2.88
CA THR A 436 -28.60 4.73 -4.32
C THR A 436 -27.42 5.59 -4.76
N LEU A 437 -27.09 6.65 -4.01
CA LEU A 437 -25.87 7.42 -4.25
C LEU A 437 -24.63 6.80 -3.59
N SER A 438 -24.77 5.70 -2.86
CA SER A 438 -23.65 4.91 -2.37
C SER A 438 -22.65 5.68 -1.49
N HIS A 439 -23.19 6.25 -0.41
CA HIS A 439 -22.42 6.86 0.68
C HIS A 439 -22.75 6.18 2.02
N PRO A 440 -21.80 6.06 2.95
CA PRO A 440 -22.11 5.57 4.28
C PRO A 440 -23.21 6.41 4.95
N ARG A 441 -24.14 5.75 5.62
CA ARG A 441 -25.28 6.43 6.27
C ARG A 441 -24.86 7.56 7.22
N TRP A 442 -23.78 7.37 7.98
CA TRP A 442 -23.26 8.39 8.90
C TRP A 442 -22.82 9.66 8.14
N LEU A 443 -22.13 9.49 7.00
CA LEU A 443 -21.65 10.61 6.19
C LEU A 443 -22.81 11.31 5.47
N ALA A 444 -23.74 10.52 4.92
CA ALA A 444 -24.94 11.05 4.30
C ALA A 444 -25.81 11.83 5.28
N SER A 445 -25.94 11.34 6.52
CA SER A 445 -26.63 12.04 7.61
C SER A 445 -26.03 13.42 7.85
N ARG A 446 -24.71 13.49 8.04
CA ARG A 446 -24.03 14.74 8.34
C ARG A 446 -24.16 15.78 7.24
N TRP A 447 -24.02 15.38 5.97
CA TRP A 447 -24.18 16.31 4.85
C TRP A 447 -25.63 16.74 4.67
N TYR A 448 -26.60 15.83 4.82
CA TYR A 448 -28.02 16.20 4.79
C TYR A 448 -28.34 17.22 5.89
N ASP A 449 -27.91 16.97 7.13
CA ASP A 449 -28.21 17.83 8.27
C ASP A 449 -27.52 19.21 8.16
N ARG A 450 -26.32 19.26 7.57
CA ARG A 450 -25.52 20.49 7.43
C ARG A 450 -25.86 21.32 6.18
N LEU A 451 -26.14 20.65 5.06
CA LEU A 451 -26.24 21.30 3.73
C LEU A 451 -27.67 21.29 3.18
N GLY A 452 -28.57 20.49 3.75
CA GLY A 452 -29.87 20.18 3.17
C GLY A 452 -29.80 19.14 2.04
N PHE A 453 -30.97 18.71 1.57
CA PHE A 453 -31.08 17.60 0.62
C PHE A 453 -30.43 17.89 -0.74
N ASP A 454 -30.79 18.98 -1.41
CA ASP A 454 -30.38 19.23 -2.80
C ASP A 454 -28.86 19.42 -2.93
N VAL A 455 -28.24 20.13 -1.98
CA VAL A 455 -26.79 20.33 -1.95
C VAL A 455 -26.06 19.03 -1.62
N ALA A 456 -26.54 18.26 -0.63
CA ALA A 456 -25.97 16.96 -0.30
C ALA A 456 -26.06 15.98 -1.47
N GLU A 457 -27.20 15.96 -2.19
CA GLU A 457 -27.41 15.18 -3.40
C GLU A 457 -26.42 15.57 -4.51
N ALA A 458 -26.32 16.86 -4.84
CA ALA A 458 -25.38 17.35 -5.85
C ALA A 458 -23.92 16.99 -5.52
N TRP A 459 -23.53 17.13 -4.24
CA TRP A 459 -22.21 16.74 -3.76
C TRP A 459 -21.97 15.23 -3.91
N MET A 460 -22.94 14.40 -3.54
CA MET A 460 -22.83 12.94 -3.67
C MET A 460 -22.79 12.48 -5.13
N HIS A 461 -23.51 13.15 -6.02
CA HIS A 461 -23.39 12.94 -7.46
C HIS A 461 -21.98 13.26 -7.95
N PHE A 462 -21.41 14.40 -7.56
CA PHE A 462 -20.03 14.75 -7.89
C PHE A 462 -19.05 13.68 -7.44
N ASN A 463 -19.17 13.20 -6.19
CA ASN A 463 -18.34 12.12 -5.63
C ASN A 463 -18.42 10.82 -6.44
N ASN A 464 -19.47 10.65 -7.25
CA ASN A 464 -19.70 9.48 -8.09
C ASN A 464 -19.40 9.71 -9.57
N THR A 465 -18.89 10.87 -9.94
CA THR A 465 -18.33 11.08 -11.27
C THR A 465 -16.92 10.48 -11.36
N PRO A 466 -16.43 10.13 -12.57
CA PRO A 466 -15.00 9.88 -12.78
C PRO A 466 -14.19 11.14 -12.48
N GLY A 467 -13.08 11.01 -11.74
CA GLY A 467 -12.17 12.12 -11.51
C GLY A 467 -11.34 12.43 -12.76
N ALA A 468 -11.27 13.70 -13.14
CA ALA A 468 -10.44 14.13 -14.27
C ALA A 468 -8.94 13.86 -13.98
N LEU A 469 -8.17 13.57 -15.04
CA LEU A 469 -6.72 13.48 -14.95
C LEU A 469 -6.13 14.89 -15.01
N THR A 470 -5.93 15.49 -13.84
CA THR A 470 -5.33 16.83 -13.71
C THR A 470 -3.81 16.74 -13.55
N LEU A 471 -3.12 17.52 -14.37
CA LEU A 471 -1.68 17.73 -14.34
C LEU A 471 -1.38 19.12 -13.77
N ARG A 472 -0.24 19.25 -13.10
CA ARG A 472 0.39 20.53 -12.80
C ARG A 472 1.68 20.65 -13.61
N ALA A 473 1.81 21.69 -14.41
CA ALA A 473 3.06 21.97 -15.11
C ALA A 473 4.21 22.16 -14.11
N ASN A 474 5.37 21.56 -14.40
CA ASN A 474 6.58 21.83 -13.63
C ASN A 474 7.25 23.10 -14.17
N ARG A 475 7.11 24.22 -13.46
CA ARG A 475 7.67 25.52 -13.89
C ARG A 475 9.20 25.58 -13.98
N PHE A 476 9.92 24.61 -13.44
CA PHE A 476 11.36 24.46 -13.69
C PHE A 476 11.68 23.86 -15.06
N ALA A 477 10.71 23.23 -15.71
CA ALA A 477 10.86 22.57 -17.01
C ALA A 477 10.10 23.30 -18.12
N ALA A 478 8.86 23.72 -17.88
CA ALA A 478 8.01 24.39 -18.86
C ALA A 478 6.88 25.19 -18.19
N THR A 479 6.36 26.19 -18.89
CA THR A 479 5.07 26.81 -18.56
C THR A 479 3.90 25.85 -18.86
N ARG A 480 2.71 26.17 -18.35
CA ARG A 480 1.49 25.41 -18.64
C ARG A 480 1.23 25.32 -20.14
N ASP A 481 1.32 26.44 -20.85
CA ASP A 481 0.97 26.50 -22.26
C ASP A 481 2.02 25.74 -23.12
N GLU A 482 3.31 25.87 -22.79
CA GLU A 482 4.37 25.05 -23.41
C GLU A 482 4.17 23.55 -23.17
N LEU A 483 3.73 23.14 -21.98
CA LEU A 483 3.40 21.74 -21.70
C LEU A 483 2.19 21.29 -22.54
N ALA A 484 1.16 22.12 -22.67
CA ALA A 484 -0.01 21.81 -23.49
C ALA A 484 0.37 21.60 -24.96
N ASP A 485 1.25 22.46 -25.52
CA ASP A 485 1.73 22.33 -26.90
C ASP A 485 2.51 21.02 -27.11
N ARG A 486 3.36 20.66 -26.15
CA ARG A 486 4.12 19.39 -26.18
C ARG A 486 3.23 18.16 -26.11
N LEU A 487 2.17 18.21 -25.30
CA LEU A 487 1.18 17.12 -25.22
C LEU A 487 0.36 17.02 -26.50
N ARG A 488 -0.06 18.16 -27.08
CA ARG A 488 -0.78 18.22 -28.35
C ARG A 488 0.02 17.63 -29.50
N ALA A 489 1.33 17.84 -29.53
CA ALA A 489 2.22 17.22 -30.52
C ALA A 489 2.23 15.67 -30.48
N LEU A 490 1.74 15.07 -29.37
CA LEU A 490 1.57 13.62 -29.19
C LEU A 490 0.09 13.17 -29.33
N GLU A 491 -0.78 14.05 -29.84
CA GLU A 491 -2.22 13.84 -29.98
C GLU A 491 -2.90 13.61 -28.61
N ILE A 492 -2.44 14.35 -27.59
CA ILE A 492 -3.02 14.35 -26.24
C ILE A 492 -3.74 15.67 -26.05
N GLU A 493 -5.06 15.62 -26.05
CA GLU A 493 -5.92 16.79 -25.93
C GLU A 493 -6.04 17.22 -24.46
N THR A 494 -5.85 18.52 -24.22
CA THR A 494 -5.89 19.11 -22.89
C THR A 494 -6.51 20.50 -22.92
N HIS A 495 -7.10 20.90 -21.80
CA HIS A 495 -7.51 22.28 -21.55
C HIS A 495 -6.99 22.80 -20.20
N PRO A 496 -6.85 24.13 -20.02
CA PRO A 496 -6.45 24.70 -18.74
C PRO A 496 -7.45 24.40 -17.61
N GLY A 497 -6.94 24.22 -16.39
CA GLY A 497 -7.76 24.23 -15.19
C GLY A 497 -8.49 25.57 -15.02
N ARG A 498 -9.61 25.55 -14.29
CA ARG A 498 -10.49 26.73 -14.14
C ARG A 498 -9.90 27.82 -13.24
N PHE A 499 -9.11 27.43 -12.25
CA PHE A 499 -8.67 28.29 -11.17
C PHE A 499 -7.15 28.24 -10.94
N ALA A 500 -6.52 27.06 -11.01
CA ALA A 500 -5.09 26.93 -10.74
C ALA A 500 -4.28 27.33 -11.98
N PRO A 501 -3.28 28.22 -11.84
CA PRO A 501 -2.57 28.80 -12.99
C PRO A 501 -1.77 27.77 -13.79
N ASP A 502 -1.25 26.74 -13.12
CA ASP A 502 -0.42 25.70 -13.73
C ASP A 502 -1.16 24.40 -14.02
N ALA A 503 -2.49 24.37 -13.85
CA ALA A 503 -3.30 23.17 -14.07
C ALA A 503 -3.61 22.94 -15.55
N LEU A 504 -3.47 21.68 -15.99
CA LEU A 504 -4.00 21.17 -17.25
C LEU A 504 -4.86 19.94 -16.98
N ILE A 505 -6.03 19.88 -17.59
CA ILE A 505 -6.94 18.75 -17.55
C ILE A 505 -6.78 17.98 -18.85
N VAL A 506 -6.54 16.67 -18.74
CA VAL A 506 -6.45 15.78 -19.90
C VAL A 506 -7.84 15.34 -20.32
N ASP A 507 -8.24 15.69 -21.53
CA ASP A 507 -9.52 15.31 -22.14
C ASP A 507 -9.40 13.93 -22.82
N GLU A 508 -8.33 13.74 -23.58
CA GLU A 508 -8.06 12.53 -24.33
C GLU A 508 -6.56 12.23 -24.42
N GLY A 509 -6.20 10.94 -24.52
CA GLY A 509 -4.82 10.49 -24.62
C GLY A 509 -4.17 10.14 -23.27
N HIS A 510 -2.88 9.80 -23.30
CA HIS A 510 -2.16 9.32 -22.12
C HIS A 510 -0.86 10.12 -21.90
N PRO A 511 -0.80 11.04 -20.91
CA PRO A 511 0.29 12.00 -20.76
C PRO A 511 1.64 11.37 -20.40
N LEU A 512 1.67 10.13 -19.91
CA LEU A 512 2.93 9.40 -19.69
C LEU A 512 3.63 8.97 -20.99
N ARG A 513 3.02 9.21 -22.17
CA ARG A 513 3.71 9.04 -23.48
C ARG A 513 4.77 10.10 -23.73
N LEU A 514 4.77 11.20 -22.96
CA LEU A 514 5.82 12.20 -23.02
C LEU A 514 7.12 11.63 -22.43
N ASP A 515 8.21 11.67 -23.19
CA ASP A 515 9.47 11.00 -22.83
C ASP A 515 10.04 11.46 -21.48
N ASP A 516 9.91 12.75 -21.16
CA ASP A 516 10.35 13.37 -19.92
C ASP A 516 9.18 13.68 -18.97
N HIS A 517 8.07 12.93 -19.04
CA HIS A 517 6.87 13.14 -18.20
C HIS A 517 7.20 13.30 -16.71
N ASP A 518 8.15 12.52 -16.19
CA ASP A 518 8.59 12.57 -14.79
C ASP A 518 9.16 13.94 -14.38
N ARG A 519 9.61 14.76 -15.33
CA ARG A 519 10.12 16.12 -15.11
C ARG A 519 9.17 17.20 -15.61
N ALA A 520 8.38 16.92 -16.64
CA ALA A 520 7.53 17.90 -17.31
C ALA A 520 6.32 18.31 -16.45
N PHE A 521 5.73 17.39 -15.70
CA PHE A 521 4.53 17.65 -14.93
C PHE A 521 4.38 16.75 -13.70
N PHE A 522 3.43 17.10 -12.84
CA PHE A 522 2.99 16.28 -11.71
C PHE A 522 1.51 15.96 -11.87
N VAL A 523 1.09 14.73 -11.57
CA VAL A 523 -0.35 14.41 -11.46
C VAL A 523 -0.85 14.95 -10.12
N GLN A 524 -1.62 16.04 -10.16
CA GLN A 524 -2.09 16.72 -8.96
C GLN A 524 -3.44 17.39 -9.23
N ASP A 525 -4.40 17.13 -8.32
CA ASP A 525 -5.71 17.78 -8.34
C ASP A 525 -5.59 19.31 -8.22
N GLU A 526 -6.46 20.01 -8.95
CA GLU A 526 -6.47 21.47 -9.03
C GLU A 526 -6.69 22.15 -7.66
N ALA A 527 -7.58 21.64 -6.81
CA ALA A 527 -7.77 22.21 -5.46
C ALA A 527 -6.49 22.11 -4.62
N SER A 528 -5.75 21.00 -4.75
CA SER A 528 -4.46 20.87 -4.07
C SER A 528 -3.38 21.81 -4.61
N GLN A 529 -3.48 22.28 -5.86
CA GLN A 529 -2.56 23.27 -6.42
C GLN A 529 -2.84 24.66 -5.83
N LEU A 530 -4.11 25.03 -5.69
CA LEU A 530 -4.56 26.33 -5.18
C LEU A 530 -4.10 26.61 -3.74
N VAL A 531 -4.05 25.59 -2.88
CA VAL A 531 -3.53 25.72 -1.50
C VAL A 531 -2.12 26.34 -1.48
N THR A 532 -1.29 26.07 -2.49
CA THR A 532 0.09 26.56 -2.52
C THR A 532 0.19 28.06 -2.77
N LEU A 533 -0.84 28.66 -3.37
CA LEU A 533 -0.92 30.10 -3.59
C LEU A 533 -0.98 30.88 -2.26
N LEU A 534 -1.44 30.24 -1.18
CA LEU A 534 -1.52 30.86 0.15
C LEU A 534 -0.13 31.06 0.80
N ALA A 535 0.91 30.42 0.26
CA ALA A 535 2.30 30.66 0.70
C ALA A 535 2.81 32.06 0.32
N GLY A 536 2.11 32.78 -0.58
CA GLY A 536 2.44 34.12 -1.06
C GLY A 536 2.69 34.16 -2.57
N ASN A 537 2.77 35.37 -3.11
CA ASN A 537 3.08 35.61 -4.52
C ASN A 537 3.98 36.87 -4.69
N PRO A 538 5.31 36.70 -4.86
CA PRO A 538 6.03 35.44 -4.67
C PRO A 538 6.00 34.99 -3.19
N PRO A 539 6.20 33.70 -2.89
CA PRO A 539 6.40 33.25 -1.53
C PRO A 539 7.63 33.92 -0.88
N PRO A 540 7.66 34.11 0.45
CA PRO A 540 8.76 34.80 1.12
C PRO A 540 10.05 33.96 1.13
N PRO A 541 11.21 34.55 1.49
CA PRO A 541 12.51 33.91 1.35
C PRO A 541 12.68 32.61 2.14
N ARG A 542 11.99 32.43 3.28
CA ARG A 542 12.13 31.24 4.13
C ARG A 542 10.77 30.60 4.38
N VAL A 543 10.56 29.44 3.76
CA VAL A 543 9.29 28.70 3.84
C VAL A 543 9.51 27.33 4.47
N LEU A 544 8.55 26.88 5.29
CA LEU A 544 8.47 25.52 5.82
C LEU A 544 7.19 24.84 5.34
N ASP A 545 7.30 23.64 4.78
CA ASP A 545 6.18 22.72 4.51
C ASP A 545 6.24 21.57 5.52
N ALA A 546 5.39 21.61 6.55
CA ALA A 546 5.52 20.79 7.75
C ALA A 546 5.07 19.32 7.58
N CYS A 547 4.25 19.04 6.55
CA CYS A 547 3.62 17.74 6.29
C CYS A 547 3.74 17.37 4.80
N ALA A 548 4.95 17.54 4.26
CA ALA A 548 5.21 17.75 2.85
C ALA A 548 4.96 16.55 1.92
N ALA A 549 5.04 15.31 2.39
CA ALA A 549 4.97 14.18 1.46
C ALA A 549 3.56 14.02 0.85
N PRO A 550 3.44 13.71 -0.45
CA PRO A 550 4.48 13.22 -1.37
C PRO A 550 5.40 14.27 -2.00
N GLY A 551 5.22 15.56 -1.72
CA GLY A 551 6.05 16.66 -2.23
C GLY A 551 5.42 17.48 -3.36
N GLY A 552 4.15 17.21 -3.70
CA GLY A 552 3.42 17.98 -4.70
C GLY A 552 3.39 19.46 -4.31
N LYS A 553 2.84 19.80 -3.14
CA LYS A 553 2.77 21.19 -2.68
C LYS A 553 4.15 21.83 -2.51
N THR A 554 5.11 21.12 -1.91
CA THR A 554 6.51 21.56 -1.78
C THR A 554 7.12 22.01 -3.12
N THR A 555 6.96 21.21 -4.17
CA THR A 555 7.58 21.51 -5.48
C THR A 555 6.87 22.65 -6.21
N ALA A 556 5.57 22.85 -5.99
CA ALA A 556 4.86 24.03 -6.47
C ALA A 556 5.34 25.31 -5.77
N ILE A 557 5.51 25.27 -4.44
CA ILE A 557 6.04 26.41 -3.68
C ILE A 557 7.46 26.74 -4.14
N ALA A 558 8.33 25.72 -4.30
CA ALA A 558 9.69 25.92 -4.79
C ALA A 558 9.75 26.58 -6.17
N ALA A 559 8.86 26.16 -7.08
CA ALA A 559 8.68 26.75 -8.40
C ALA A 559 8.23 28.21 -8.33
N ALA A 560 7.26 28.53 -7.46
CA ALA A 560 6.80 29.91 -7.24
C ALA A 560 7.90 30.80 -6.61
N MET A 561 8.80 30.22 -5.82
CA MET A 561 10.02 30.88 -5.32
C MET A 561 11.12 31.02 -6.40
N GLN A 562 10.89 30.54 -7.63
CA GLN A 562 11.88 30.53 -8.71
C GLN A 562 13.21 29.87 -8.33
N GLY A 563 13.18 28.90 -7.40
CA GLY A 563 14.40 28.25 -6.89
C GLY A 563 15.27 29.15 -5.99
N ALA A 564 14.80 30.33 -5.58
CA ALA A 564 15.49 31.22 -4.65
C ALA A 564 15.09 30.95 -3.18
N GLY A 565 15.83 31.52 -2.23
CA GLY A 565 15.53 31.38 -0.80
C GLY A 565 15.77 29.96 -0.23
N LEU A 566 15.11 29.67 0.89
CA LEU A 566 15.17 28.39 1.59
C LEU A 566 13.76 27.83 1.76
N LEU A 567 13.49 26.66 1.17
CA LEU A 567 12.29 25.87 1.44
C LEU A 567 12.67 24.61 2.21
N VAL A 568 12.16 24.46 3.43
CA VAL A 568 12.33 23.24 4.23
C VAL A 568 11.06 22.40 4.11
N ALA A 569 11.20 21.11 3.85
CA ALA A 569 10.09 20.17 3.72
C ALA A 569 10.25 19.04 4.74
N THR A 570 9.24 18.85 5.60
CA THR A 570 9.25 17.82 6.63
C THR A 570 8.16 16.79 6.48
N ASP A 571 8.49 15.56 6.81
CA ASP A 571 7.52 14.49 7.06
C ASP A 571 8.14 13.51 8.08
N VAL A 572 7.32 12.61 8.61
CA VAL A 572 7.68 11.79 9.76
C VAL A 572 8.05 10.35 9.37
N ARG A 573 7.53 9.82 8.26
CA ARG A 573 7.74 8.39 7.87
C ARG A 573 8.81 8.26 6.81
N ASP A 574 9.73 7.30 6.94
CA ASP A 574 10.79 7.10 5.93
C ASP A 574 10.26 6.86 4.53
N ARG A 575 9.24 6.01 4.37
CA ARG A 575 8.61 5.80 3.05
C ARG A 575 8.05 7.10 2.43
N ARG A 576 7.51 7.99 3.27
CA ARG A 576 6.98 9.30 2.84
C ARG A 576 8.12 10.27 2.51
N ILE A 577 9.18 10.26 3.30
CA ILE A 577 10.42 11.00 3.03
C ILE A 577 11.08 10.53 1.72
N ASP A 578 11.14 9.23 1.44
CA ASP A 578 11.71 8.70 0.20
C ASP A 578 10.86 9.05 -1.03
N LEU A 579 9.54 9.15 -0.84
CA LEU A 579 8.65 9.67 -1.88
C LEU A 579 8.89 11.17 -2.11
N LEU A 580 8.95 11.96 -1.03
CA LEU A 580 9.26 13.39 -1.07
C LEU A 580 10.60 13.67 -1.76
N ARG A 581 11.67 12.93 -1.40
CA ARG A 581 12.99 13.02 -2.04
C ARG A 581 12.92 12.78 -3.54
N ARG A 582 12.19 11.76 -3.96
CA ARG A 582 11.99 11.46 -5.39
C ARG A 582 11.26 12.59 -6.08
N THR A 583 10.12 13.04 -5.55
CA THR A 583 9.33 14.14 -6.15
C THR A 583 10.15 15.43 -6.26
N VAL A 584 10.90 15.80 -5.23
CA VAL A 584 11.79 16.97 -5.25
C VAL A 584 12.92 16.80 -6.27
N ALA A 585 13.57 15.63 -6.33
CA ALA A 585 14.62 15.38 -7.32
C ALA A 585 14.10 15.45 -8.76
N HIS A 586 12.91 14.90 -9.03
CA HIS A 586 12.26 14.98 -10.34
C HIS A 586 11.87 16.41 -10.72
N SER A 587 11.48 17.24 -9.75
CA SER A 587 11.13 18.64 -10.00
C SER A 587 12.30 19.51 -10.46
N GLY A 588 13.53 19.15 -10.07
CA GLY A 588 14.72 19.99 -10.29
C GLY A 588 14.84 21.16 -9.30
N ALA A 589 13.98 21.26 -8.28
CA ALA A 589 13.99 22.37 -7.32
C ALA A 589 15.29 22.42 -6.48
N PRO A 590 16.13 23.47 -6.61
CA PRO A 590 17.46 23.50 -5.98
C PRO A 590 17.45 23.97 -4.51
N ASN A 591 16.42 24.72 -4.12
CA ASN A 591 16.29 25.39 -2.82
C ASN A 591 15.60 24.54 -1.73
N VAL A 592 15.22 23.29 -2.04
CA VAL A 592 14.51 22.43 -1.09
C VAL A 592 15.50 21.70 -0.17
N ARG A 593 15.22 21.70 1.13
CA ARG A 593 15.93 20.91 2.15
C ARG A 593 14.93 19.98 2.85
N ILE A 594 15.18 18.69 2.79
CA ILE A 594 14.29 17.68 3.37
C ILE A 594 14.79 17.30 4.76
N VAL A 595 13.94 17.47 5.76
CA VAL A 595 14.22 17.12 7.14
C VAL A 595 13.16 16.14 7.63
N GLN A 596 13.57 15.04 8.25
CA GLN A 596 12.62 14.13 8.84
C GLN A 596 12.26 14.59 10.26
N ALA A 597 11.00 14.99 10.46
CA ALA A 597 10.52 15.50 11.74
C ALA A 597 9.06 15.06 11.99
N ASP A 598 8.68 14.96 13.27
CA ASP A 598 7.30 14.74 13.67
C ASP A 598 6.68 16.10 14.02
N ALA A 599 5.73 16.58 13.21
CA ALA A 599 5.09 17.87 13.44
C ALA A 599 4.26 17.93 14.74
N ARG A 600 4.08 16.81 15.46
CA ARG A 600 3.36 16.79 16.75
C ARG A 600 4.24 17.12 17.95
N VAL A 601 5.56 17.16 17.76
CA VAL A 601 6.52 17.57 18.79
C VAL A 601 7.22 18.87 18.34
N PRO A 602 7.92 19.59 19.23
CA PRO A 602 8.68 20.77 18.83
C PRO A 602 9.59 20.47 17.64
N LEU A 603 9.46 21.29 16.59
CA LEU A 603 10.24 21.12 15.37
C LEU A 603 11.72 21.47 15.63
N PRO A 604 12.68 20.80 14.97
CA PRO A 604 14.11 20.91 15.27
C PRO A 604 14.75 22.15 14.64
N PHE A 605 14.07 23.29 14.65
CA PHE A 605 14.51 24.51 14.00
C PHE A 605 14.76 25.61 15.04
N SER A 606 15.97 26.15 15.07
CA SER A 606 16.30 27.36 15.81
C SER A 606 15.94 28.63 15.05
N THR A 607 15.75 28.52 13.73
CA THR A 607 15.51 29.65 12.83
C THR A 607 14.03 29.73 12.45
N ALA A 608 13.37 30.87 12.70
CA ALA A 608 11.95 31.07 12.41
C ALA A 608 11.69 31.38 10.93
N PHE A 609 10.63 30.85 10.33
CA PHE A 609 10.28 30.93 8.91
C PHE A 609 9.28 32.07 8.64
N ASP A 610 9.39 32.69 7.47
CA ASP A 610 8.50 33.77 7.04
C ASP A 610 7.12 33.24 6.62
N CYS A 611 7.06 31.98 6.18
CA CYS A 611 5.80 31.25 5.95
C CYS A 611 5.93 29.79 6.38
N VAL A 612 4.94 29.28 7.11
CA VAL A 612 4.81 27.87 7.48
C VAL A 612 3.50 27.33 6.94
N LEU A 613 3.56 26.32 6.08
CA LEU A 613 2.41 25.57 5.56
C LEU A 613 2.26 24.25 6.33
N VAL A 614 1.06 24.01 6.85
CA VAL A 614 0.64 22.77 7.49
C VAL A 614 -0.49 22.15 6.68
N ASP A 615 -0.15 21.36 5.67
CA ASP A 615 -1.09 20.48 4.96
C ASP A 615 -1.34 19.23 5.82
N ALA A 616 -2.28 19.33 6.76
CA ALA A 616 -2.38 18.38 7.85
C ALA A 616 -2.92 17.01 7.39
N PRO A 617 -2.40 15.89 7.93
CA PRO A 617 -2.90 14.57 7.60
C PRO A 617 -4.31 14.34 8.17
N CYS A 618 -5.32 14.54 7.33
CA CYS A 618 -6.74 14.47 7.72
C CYS A 618 -7.45 13.17 7.30
N SER A 619 -8.77 13.17 7.44
CA SER A 619 -9.68 12.09 7.06
C SER A 619 -9.61 11.78 5.56
N GLY A 620 -9.40 12.81 4.73
CA GLY A 620 -9.43 12.77 3.27
C GLY A 620 -10.85 12.77 2.68
N LEU A 621 -11.87 13.07 3.50
CA LEU A 621 -13.28 13.03 3.08
C LEU A 621 -13.65 14.07 2.01
N GLY A 622 -12.75 15.01 1.70
CA GLY A 622 -12.94 15.94 0.58
C GLY A 622 -12.54 15.39 -0.79
N THR A 623 -11.90 14.22 -0.85
CA THR A 623 -11.28 13.67 -2.09
C THR A 623 -12.00 12.45 -2.67
N LEU A 624 -13.27 12.25 -2.33
CA LEU A 624 -13.99 10.97 -2.54
C LEU A 624 -14.27 10.62 -4.00
N ARG A 625 -14.16 11.58 -4.93
CA ARG A 625 -14.28 11.32 -6.37
C ARG A 625 -13.03 10.59 -6.89
N ARG A 626 -11.84 11.01 -6.44
CA ARG A 626 -10.54 10.41 -6.78
C ARG A 626 -10.25 9.16 -5.96
N ASP A 627 -10.50 9.21 -4.66
CA ASP A 627 -10.20 8.15 -3.69
C ASP A 627 -11.49 7.61 -3.05
N PRO A 628 -12.35 6.92 -3.83
CA PRO A 628 -13.67 6.49 -3.36
C PRO A 628 -13.63 5.46 -2.23
N ASP A 629 -12.47 4.85 -1.95
CA ASP A 629 -12.34 3.89 -0.85
C ASP A 629 -12.32 4.55 0.54
N ILE A 630 -12.02 5.86 0.62
CA ILE A 630 -11.93 6.62 1.87
C ILE A 630 -13.26 6.57 2.61
N ARG A 631 -14.38 6.78 1.91
CA ARG A 631 -15.73 6.76 2.52
C ARG A 631 -16.05 5.44 3.21
N TRP A 632 -15.42 4.32 2.82
CA TRP A 632 -15.66 3.01 3.44
C TRP A 632 -14.61 2.60 4.48
N ARG A 633 -13.45 3.24 4.49
CA ARG A 633 -12.37 2.97 5.45
C ARG A 633 -12.43 3.89 6.66
N ARG A 634 -13.04 5.06 6.53
CA ARG A 634 -13.25 6.01 7.62
C ARG A 634 -14.50 5.69 8.42
N LEU A 635 -14.39 5.91 9.72
CA LEU A 635 -15.49 5.91 10.66
C LEU A 635 -15.69 7.34 11.18
N GLU A 636 -16.91 7.68 11.56
CA GLU A 636 -17.21 8.97 12.20
C GLU A 636 -16.34 9.21 13.45
N SER A 637 -16.05 8.15 14.20
CA SER A 637 -15.16 8.19 15.36
C SER A 637 -13.70 8.55 15.06
N ASP A 638 -13.29 8.51 13.79
CA ASP A 638 -11.93 8.88 13.38
C ASP A 638 -11.73 10.41 13.37
N LEU A 639 -12.80 11.21 13.24
CA LEU A 639 -12.71 12.67 13.06
C LEU A 639 -12.06 13.36 14.27
N ALA A 640 -12.57 13.11 15.47
CA ALA A 640 -12.07 13.73 16.70
C ALA A 640 -10.56 13.48 16.97
N PRO A 641 -10.05 12.23 16.92
CA PRO A 641 -8.62 12.00 17.12
C PRO A 641 -7.73 12.55 16.00
N LEU A 642 -8.23 12.65 14.76
CA LEU A 642 -7.52 13.31 13.67
C LEU A 642 -7.42 14.81 13.93
N ALA A 643 -8.57 15.47 14.16
CA ALA A 643 -8.67 16.88 14.54
C ALA A 643 -7.73 17.27 15.70
N ALA A 644 -7.68 16.46 16.76
CA ALA A 644 -6.78 16.70 17.89
C ALA A 644 -5.29 16.64 17.50
N ALA A 645 -4.92 15.70 16.62
CA ALA A 645 -3.56 15.61 16.10
C ALA A 645 -3.22 16.79 15.17
N GLU A 646 -4.16 17.23 14.35
CA GLU A 646 -4.01 18.39 13.46
C GLU A 646 -3.82 19.69 14.24
N LEU A 647 -4.64 19.94 15.27
CA LEU A 647 -4.48 21.11 16.15
C LEU A 647 -3.10 21.09 16.83
N THR A 648 -2.66 19.93 17.30
CA THR A 648 -1.32 19.78 17.90
C THR A 648 -0.23 20.14 16.88
N MET A 649 -0.34 19.65 15.63
CA MET A 649 0.63 19.98 14.58
C MET A 649 0.65 21.47 14.25
N LEU A 650 -0.53 22.09 14.16
CA LEU A 650 -0.66 23.52 13.89
C LEU A 650 -0.02 24.36 14.99
N GLN A 651 -0.26 24.01 16.25
CA GLN A 651 0.35 24.68 17.40
C GLN A 651 1.88 24.56 17.41
N ARG A 652 2.43 23.37 17.12
CA ARG A 652 3.89 23.19 17.05
C ARG A 652 4.53 23.86 15.84
N ALA A 653 3.81 23.94 14.73
CA ALA A 653 4.26 24.67 13.56
C ALA A 653 4.28 26.19 13.79
N ALA A 654 3.34 26.71 14.59
CA ALA A 654 3.28 28.13 14.96
C ALA A 654 4.56 28.62 15.66
N ASP A 655 5.18 27.78 16.49
CA ASP A 655 6.46 28.09 17.16
C ASP A 655 7.60 28.40 16.17
N ALA A 656 7.50 27.87 14.95
CA ALA A 656 8.48 28.07 13.89
C ALA A 656 8.21 29.30 13.02
N VAL A 657 7.14 30.07 13.25
CA VAL A 657 6.78 31.25 12.42
C VAL A 657 7.50 32.49 12.93
N ALA A 658 8.15 33.26 12.08
CA ALA A 658 8.79 34.54 12.46
C ALA A 658 7.75 35.60 12.85
N PRO A 659 8.08 36.61 13.69
CA PRO A 659 7.22 37.78 13.86
C PRO A 659 6.91 38.43 12.51
N GLY A 660 5.64 38.77 12.25
CA GLY A 660 5.14 39.21 10.93
C GLY A 660 5.00 38.10 9.89
N GLY A 661 5.45 36.88 10.20
CA GLY A 661 5.38 35.71 9.33
C GLY A 661 3.98 35.09 9.28
N ARG A 662 3.77 34.25 8.26
CA ARG A 662 2.48 33.62 7.96
C ARG A 662 2.44 32.16 8.40
N LEU A 663 1.30 31.73 8.91
CA LEU A 663 0.95 30.33 9.14
C LEU A 663 -0.26 29.97 8.29
N VAL A 664 -0.13 28.94 7.46
CA VAL A 664 -1.21 28.42 6.62
C VAL A 664 -1.56 27.02 7.09
N TYR A 665 -2.79 26.82 7.54
CA TYR A 665 -3.36 25.51 7.83
C TYR A 665 -4.21 25.07 6.65
N ALA A 666 -4.05 23.83 6.18
CA ALA A 666 -4.85 23.29 5.09
C ALA A 666 -5.18 21.81 5.29
N THR A 667 -6.33 21.38 4.77
CA THR A 667 -6.77 19.99 4.75
C THR A 667 -7.50 19.65 3.45
N CYS A 668 -7.54 18.37 3.11
CA CYS A 668 -8.42 17.82 2.07
C CYS A 668 -9.68 17.18 2.68
N SER A 669 -10.29 17.86 3.65
CA SER A 669 -11.52 17.45 4.32
C SER A 669 -12.66 18.45 4.09
N SER A 670 -13.88 17.93 4.12
CA SER A 670 -15.12 18.72 4.14
C SER A 670 -15.71 18.86 5.54
N GLU A 671 -15.11 18.22 6.56
CA GLU A 671 -15.72 18.12 7.88
C GLU A 671 -15.28 19.28 8.80
N PRO A 672 -16.23 19.97 9.45
CA PRO A 672 -15.96 21.14 10.30
C PRO A 672 -14.94 20.87 11.42
N GLU A 673 -14.93 19.66 11.98
CA GLU A 673 -14.01 19.21 13.03
C GLU A 673 -12.55 19.27 12.59
N GLU A 674 -12.27 19.18 11.28
CA GLU A 674 -10.93 19.23 10.69
C GLU A 674 -10.71 20.56 9.94
N ASN A 675 -11.63 21.52 10.05
CA ASN A 675 -11.60 22.76 9.27
C ASN A 675 -11.79 23.97 10.18
N GLU A 676 -12.98 24.58 10.18
CA GLU A 676 -13.29 25.79 10.93
C GLU A 676 -13.07 25.62 12.43
N GLN A 677 -13.39 24.45 13.00
CA GLN A 677 -13.21 24.21 14.43
C GLN A 677 -11.73 24.22 14.83
N ILE A 678 -10.83 23.76 13.95
CA ILE A 678 -9.38 23.81 14.17
C ILE A 678 -8.89 25.25 14.06
N ALA A 679 -9.33 25.98 13.03
CA ALA A 679 -8.98 27.39 12.85
C ALA A 679 -9.42 28.22 14.06
N ASP A 680 -10.64 28.02 14.54
CA ASP A 680 -11.22 28.70 15.70
C ASP A 680 -10.51 28.33 17.01
N ALA A 681 -10.25 27.04 17.24
CA ALA A 681 -9.51 26.57 18.41
C ALA A 681 -8.08 27.11 18.44
N PHE A 682 -7.40 27.18 17.28
CA PHE A 682 -6.07 27.75 17.19
C PHE A 682 -6.07 29.25 17.46
N ALA A 683 -6.95 30.02 16.81
CA ALA A 683 -7.05 31.46 17.02
C ALA A 683 -7.32 31.82 18.48
N ALA A 684 -8.17 31.06 19.17
CA ALA A 684 -8.44 31.24 20.59
C ALA A 684 -7.22 30.90 21.48
N ALA A 685 -6.45 29.88 21.13
CA ALA A 685 -5.29 29.42 21.92
C ALA A 685 -4.01 30.23 21.65
N ALA A 686 -3.91 30.93 20.52
CA ALA A 686 -2.70 31.63 20.06
C ALA A 686 -2.98 33.12 19.77
N PRO A 687 -3.14 33.97 20.81
CA PRO A 687 -3.50 35.39 20.64
C PRO A 687 -2.41 36.25 19.97
N SER A 688 -1.21 35.70 19.79
CA SER A 688 -0.13 36.29 18.99
C SER A 688 -0.32 36.07 17.49
N PHE A 689 -1.35 35.33 17.06
CA PHE A 689 -1.69 35.12 15.67
C PHE A 689 -3.05 35.74 15.34
N GLU A 690 -3.11 36.50 14.26
CA GLU A 690 -4.33 37.09 13.74
C GLU A 690 -4.81 36.33 12.49
N PRO A 691 -6.09 35.93 12.42
CA PRO A 691 -6.66 35.38 11.19
C PRO A 691 -6.64 36.43 10.08
N VAL A 692 -6.27 36.02 8.87
CA VAL A 692 -6.23 36.86 7.66
C VAL A 692 -7.02 36.18 6.56
N SER A 693 -7.81 36.95 5.82
CA SER A 693 -8.55 36.44 4.67
C SER A 693 -7.60 35.87 3.61
N ALA A 694 -7.95 34.72 3.03
CA ALA A 694 -7.23 34.10 1.92
C ALA A 694 -7.06 35.06 0.73
N ALA A 695 -8.06 35.89 0.43
CA ALA A 695 -7.98 36.92 -0.60
C ALA A 695 -6.90 37.98 -0.31
N VAL A 696 -6.69 38.31 0.96
CA VAL A 696 -5.60 39.21 1.39
C VAL A 696 -4.26 38.49 1.34
N ALA A 697 -4.23 37.22 1.73
CA ALA A 697 -3.02 36.40 1.70
C ALA A 697 -2.47 36.21 0.28
N ASN A 698 -3.36 36.09 -0.71
CA ASN A 698 -3.02 36.13 -2.13
C ASN A 698 -4.18 36.72 -2.98
N PRO A 699 -4.02 37.96 -3.48
CA PRO A 699 -5.04 38.63 -4.31
C PRO A 699 -5.33 37.96 -5.66
N GLN A 700 -4.52 36.99 -6.10
CA GLN A 700 -4.78 36.21 -7.32
C GLN A 700 -5.79 35.08 -7.11
N LEU A 701 -6.17 34.78 -5.86
CA LEU A 701 -7.21 33.80 -5.60
C LEU A 701 -8.56 34.32 -6.11
N HIS A 702 -9.25 33.46 -6.86
CA HIS A 702 -10.59 33.77 -7.34
C HIS A 702 -11.55 33.94 -6.15
N GLU A 703 -12.37 35.00 -6.17
CA GLU A 703 -13.24 35.39 -5.04
C GLU A 703 -14.19 34.26 -4.59
N MET A 704 -14.73 33.48 -5.53
CA MET A 704 -15.58 32.32 -5.27
C MET A 704 -14.93 31.25 -4.37
N LEU A 705 -13.60 31.24 -4.27
CA LEU A 705 -12.86 30.28 -3.46
C LEU A 705 -12.59 30.77 -2.04
N VAL A 706 -13.14 31.93 -1.67
CA VAL A 706 -13.01 32.53 -0.35
C VAL A 706 -14.39 32.60 0.29
N ASP A 707 -14.57 31.93 1.42
CA ASP A 707 -15.84 31.92 2.13
C ASP A 707 -16.11 33.25 2.87
N ALA A 708 -17.32 33.41 3.40
CA ALA A 708 -17.71 34.63 4.12
C ALA A 708 -16.87 34.91 5.39
N ARG A 709 -16.13 33.91 5.89
CA ARG A 709 -15.22 34.05 7.04
C ARG A 709 -13.79 34.36 6.60
N GLY A 710 -13.53 34.45 5.29
CA GLY A 710 -12.22 34.71 4.72
C GLY A 710 -11.36 33.46 4.56
N HIS A 711 -11.87 32.25 4.79
CA HIS A 711 -11.08 31.03 4.55
C HIS A 711 -11.06 30.66 3.07
N PHE A 712 -10.00 30.01 2.63
CA PHE A 712 -10.00 29.34 1.33
C PHE A 712 -10.86 28.07 1.41
N ARG A 713 -11.80 27.90 0.48
CA ARG A 713 -12.69 26.75 0.41
C ARG A 713 -13.02 26.37 -1.01
N THR A 714 -12.87 25.09 -1.33
CA THR A 714 -13.40 24.51 -2.57
C THR A 714 -14.60 23.63 -2.26
N GLU A 715 -15.70 23.83 -2.99
CA GLU A 715 -16.92 23.05 -2.81
C GLU A 715 -17.24 22.29 -4.09
N PRO A 716 -17.38 20.96 -4.03
CA PRO A 716 -17.59 20.12 -5.22
C PRO A 716 -18.75 20.53 -6.11
N HIS A 717 -19.90 20.85 -5.50
CA HIS A 717 -21.12 21.18 -6.22
C HIS A 717 -21.11 22.59 -6.83
N LEU A 718 -20.27 23.51 -6.35
CA LEU A 718 -20.17 24.88 -6.84
C LEU A 718 -18.99 25.07 -7.81
N HIS A 719 -17.84 24.48 -7.46
CA HIS A 719 -16.58 24.77 -8.13
C HIS A 719 -16.16 23.66 -9.10
N GLY A 720 -16.74 22.45 -8.97
CA GLY A 720 -16.32 21.30 -9.77
C GLY A 720 -14.96 20.71 -9.34
N LEU A 721 -14.51 21.04 -8.13
CA LEU A 721 -13.23 20.63 -7.55
C LEU A 721 -13.41 19.68 -6.37
N GLU A 722 -12.37 18.95 -5.98
CA GLU A 722 -12.39 18.25 -4.68
C GLU A 722 -12.57 19.25 -3.53
N ALA A 723 -13.10 18.81 -2.39
CA ALA A 723 -13.29 19.69 -1.24
C ALA A 723 -11.99 19.86 -0.46
N PHE A 724 -11.56 21.12 -0.34
CA PHE A 724 -10.38 21.55 0.40
C PHE A 724 -10.72 22.76 1.24
N PHE A 725 -9.97 22.90 2.33
CA PHE A 725 -10.05 24.03 3.24
C PHE A 725 -8.66 24.55 3.54
N ALA A 726 -8.52 25.87 3.69
CA ALA A 726 -7.36 26.45 4.33
C ALA A 726 -7.67 27.75 5.08
N ALA A 727 -7.01 27.92 6.23
CA ALA A 727 -7.04 29.12 7.04
C ALA A 727 -5.65 29.74 7.10
N VAL A 728 -5.58 31.08 7.05
CA VAL A 728 -4.34 31.83 7.08
C VAL A 728 -4.29 32.68 8.34
N PHE A 729 -3.12 32.68 9.00
CA PHE A 729 -2.85 33.50 10.17
C PHE A 729 -1.53 34.25 9.98
N VAL A 730 -1.41 35.43 10.59
CA VAL A 730 -0.17 36.20 10.65
C VAL A 730 0.26 36.36 12.11
N ARG A 731 1.53 36.09 12.39
CA ARG A 731 2.09 36.29 13.73
C ARG A 731 2.31 37.79 13.95
N ARG A 732 1.77 38.35 15.04
CA ARG A 732 2.01 39.72 15.49
C ARG A 732 3.51 39.95 15.71
N GLY A 733 3.97 41.15 15.36
CA GLY A 733 5.36 41.61 15.45
C GLY A 733 5.90 41.66 16.87
#